data_AF-A0A1I1HZW4-F1
#
_entry.id   AF-A0A1I1HZW4-F1
#
_cell.length_a   1.000
_cell.length_b   1.000
_cell.length_c   1.000
_cell.angle_alpha   90.00
_cell.angle_beta   90.00
_cell.angle_gamma   90.00
#
_symmetry.space_group_name_H-M   'P 1'
#
loop_
_entity.id
_entity.type
_entity.pdbx_description
1 polymer ?
#
loop_
_entity_poly.entity_id
_entity_poly.type
_entity_poly.pdbx_seq_one_letter_code
_entity_poly.pdbx_strand_id
1 'polypeptide(L)'
;MGKRTRQAAFAALISATLALGACGGDDDNGSAANGGTGGNGGNGGNGGTTQPASVQPLSGGSLYVGAVSFGDTVSVELDKPAAGQLTLRFLDSRFGLAGALVGQYVLEDGTYRVTGLAASGTDVPAALAAAAAAITFRFTLDDGVLSGALGQVPNVKAGNGALLQGYISAGNRGAQLADIAGTYSYLRQAGDAASAGQLNIGADGNVRVCAGLGYSADCAGGQSGKLAADADQSRYPGAFALTLGGSTVGRLFVGRQQGQVALFVDETGASATAPTGSWVVRTATAVAANGIDGDWVCAEPELDDKNAATGRTRRNIVSVAGTTLAADNIPVDVTLAYNRAGGAAANGLVSGTWQATVAGQAQSLGLTWLPVSKNLAYQLRQVPGSTRQLPAVCAPMAAPTPVSTYLTATAGQNILVTLADLRPTQPAIGRDQIYYKLGRYAADPIKKFDDACETNGQNKTSTWDAATSRLSDLASFSCTKAVGNKPADMKTLVVGPYGEPFLTDGHHSFTSIWDADTGGAQSKMWIRVQDNLSTLNRATFFRTLRERKLIWSKDGANQPTYPADLPRALGLKNGLGNDPYRALVYFTRDIGYSQPTDATEFTEFYWGDWLRGVVDLKTVNLDDTASYLDAVHRASAAMVALAPDAVVSNGKTAAQLGGLTTLNETEFTALSQPVGSTKPGKLPYAVAYRLGLKP
;
A
#
# COMPACT_ATOMS: atom_id res chain seq x y z
N MET A 1 -31.33 28.67 25.52
CA MET A 1 -32.72 29.08 25.16
C MET A 1 -32.67 29.61 23.73
N GLY A 2 -33.42 29.02 22.80
CA GLY A 2 -33.44 29.45 21.38
C GLY A 2 -33.42 28.30 20.37
N LYS A 3 -34.50 27.53 20.29
CA LYS A 3 -34.82 26.67 19.13
C LYS A 3 -35.37 27.53 18.01
N ARG A 4 -35.04 27.24 16.75
CA ARG A 4 -35.98 27.34 15.61
C ARG A 4 -35.52 26.51 14.41
N THR A 5 -36.36 25.55 14.09
CA THR A 5 -36.44 24.64 12.94
C THR A 5 -37.04 25.28 11.70
N ARG A 6 -36.94 24.54 10.57
CA ARG A 6 -37.75 24.55 9.31
C ARG A 6 -37.09 25.32 8.14
N GLN A 7 -37.17 24.91 6.87
CA GLN A 7 -37.92 23.85 6.19
C GLN A 7 -37.33 23.67 4.77
N ALA A 8 -37.43 22.46 4.22
CA ALA A 8 -37.20 22.15 2.81
C ALA A 8 -38.40 22.58 1.94
N ALA A 9 -38.15 23.01 0.70
CA ALA A 9 -39.16 23.26 -0.31
C ALA A 9 -38.78 22.52 -1.62
N PHE A 10 -39.64 21.57 -1.99
CA PHE A 10 -39.74 20.97 -3.32
C PHE A 10 -40.53 21.91 -4.24
N ALA A 11 -40.12 22.05 -5.49
CA ALA A 11 -40.96 22.57 -6.56
C ALA A 11 -40.73 21.76 -7.83
N ALA A 12 -41.76 21.02 -8.24
CA ALA A 12 -41.87 20.37 -9.53
C ALA A 12 -42.49 21.36 -10.53
N LEU A 13 -42.05 21.32 -11.79
CA LEU A 13 -42.78 21.91 -12.90
C LEU A 13 -42.92 20.91 -14.05
N ILE A 14 -44.17 20.81 -14.48
CA ILE A 14 -44.73 19.97 -15.53
C ILE A 14 -44.58 20.69 -16.88
N SER A 15 -44.32 19.94 -17.95
CA SER A 15 -44.72 20.32 -19.30
C SER A 15 -45.06 19.07 -20.10
N ALA A 16 -46.25 19.08 -20.67
CA ALA A 16 -46.86 18.00 -21.45
C ALA A 16 -46.92 18.38 -22.93
N THR A 17 -46.80 17.39 -23.81
CA THR A 17 -47.32 17.47 -25.19
C THR A 17 -47.75 16.07 -25.69
N LEU A 18 -48.97 16.06 -26.24
CA LEU A 18 -49.76 15.03 -26.96
C LEU A 18 -49.11 14.61 -28.30
N ALA A 19 -49.51 13.61 -29.10
CA ALA A 19 -50.32 12.38 -29.07
C ALA A 19 -50.22 11.71 -30.49
N LEU A 20 -50.82 10.51 -30.66
CA LEU A 20 -51.06 9.71 -31.89
C LEU A 20 -49.91 8.80 -32.37
N GLY A 21 -50.10 7.53 -32.75
CA GLY A 21 -51.32 6.72 -32.97
C GLY A 21 -50.98 5.21 -33.02
N ALA A 22 -52.01 4.37 -33.08
CA ALA A 22 -52.01 2.97 -32.68
C ALA A 22 -52.03 1.93 -33.82
N CYS A 23 -51.80 0.67 -33.42
CA CYS A 23 -52.39 -0.60 -33.88
C CYS A 23 -51.95 -1.32 -35.19
N GLY A 24 -51.82 -2.65 -35.04
CA GLY A 24 -51.98 -3.71 -36.06
C GLY A 24 -50.69 -4.48 -36.35
N GLY A 25 -50.59 -5.82 -36.30
CA GLY A 25 -51.53 -6.92 -36.10
C GLY A 25 -50.76 -8.25 -36.31
N ASP A 26 -51.26 -9.34 -35.73
CA ASP A 26 -50.80 -10.72 -35.93
C ASP A 26 -50.97 -11.19 -37.38
N ASP A 27 -50.14 -12.16 -37.81
CA ASP A 27 -50.62 -13.45 -38.35
C ASP A 27 -49.47 -14.39 -38.78
N ASP A 28 -49.72 -15.67 -38.50
CA ASP A 28 -48.94 -16.88 -38.78
C ASP A 28 -48.53 -17.09 -40.24
N ASN A 29 -47.36 -17.73 -40.47
CA ASN A 29 -47.33 -18.97 -41.28
C ASN A 29 -45.97 -19.70 -41.27
N GLY A 30 -46.02 -21.03 -41.23
CA GLY A 30 -45.25 -21.85 -42.17
C GLY A 30 -43.99 -22.55 -41.65
N SER A 31 -44.18 -23.70 -40.99
CA SER A 31 -43.16 -24.75 -40.89
C SER A 31 -42.82 -25.34 -42.28
N ALA A 32 -41.53 -25.51 -42.59
CA ALA A 32 -41.07 -26.58 -43.48
C ALA A 32 -39.60 -26.92 -43.19
N ALA A 33 -39.38 -28.17 -42.76
CA ALA A 33 -38.09 -28.80 -42.67
C ALA A 33 -37.57 -29.18 -44.07
N ASN A 34 -36.26 -29.07 -44.31
CA ASN A 34 -35.52 -30.13 -45.00
C ASN A 34 -34.01 -30.04 -44.74
N GLY A 35 -33.40 -31.19 -44.47
CA GLY A 35 -31.95 -31.35 -44.36
C GLY A 35 -31.25 -31.36 -45.71
N GLY A 36 -29.93 -31.20 -45.69
CA GLY A 36 -29.11 -31.28 -46.90
C GLY A 36 -27.64 -30.97 -46.65
N THR A 37 -26.87 -32.03 -46.54
CA THR A 37 -25.41 -32.14 -46.40
C THR A 37 -24.59 -31.47 -47.51
N GLY A 38 -23.41 -30.97 -47.13
CA GLY A 38 -22.12 -31.23 -47.79
C GLY A 38 -21.84 -30.60 -49.16
N GLY A 39 -20.86 -29.69 -49.21
CA GLY A 39 -20.28 -29.19 -50.46
C GLY A 39 -18.97 -28.45 -50.22
N ASN A 40 -17.87 -29.12 -50.49
CA ASN A 40 -16.49 -28.65 -50.41
C ASN A 40 -16.13 -27.76 -51.63
N GLY A 41 -15.27 -26.76 -51.42
CA GLY A 41 -14.39 -26.21 -52.46
C GLY A 41 -14.91 -25.01 -53.27
N GLY A 42 -14.33 -23.84 -53.01
CA GLY A 42 -14.50 -22.65 -53.84
C GLY A 42 -13.51 -21.55 -53.49
N ASN A 43 -12.27 -21.68 -53.98
CA ASN A 43 -11.27 -20.62 -53.98
C ASN A 43 -11.76 -19.49 -54.90
N GLY A 44 -12.28 -18.41 -54.31
CA GLY A 44 -12.73 -17.23 -55.02
C GLY A 44 -12.10 -15.99 -54.40
N GLY A 45 -10.99 -15.54 -54.98
CA GLY A 45 -10.45 -14.22 -54.70
C GLY A 45 -11.48 -13.16 -55.07
N ASN A 46 -11.97 -12.44 -54.07
CA ASN A 46 -12.73 -11.22 -54.28
C ASN A 46 -12.09 -10.13 -53.43
N GLY A 47 -11.63 -9.06 -54.08
CA GLY A 47 -11.12 -7.85 -53.46
C GLY A 47 -12.23 -7.05 -52.79
N GLY A 48 -12.91 -7.67 -51.82
CA GLY A 48 -13.77 -6.97 -50.89
C GLY A 48 -12.89 -6.21 -49.94
N THR A 49 -13.04 -4.89 -49.90
CA THR A 49 -12.64 -4.09 -48.75
C THR A 49 -13.26 -4.73 -47.51
N THR A 50 -12.49 -5.53 -46.78
CA THR A 50 -12.94 -6.19 -45.55
C THR A 50 -13.38 -5.09 -44.61
N GLN A 51 -14.70 -4.96 -44.45
CA GLN A 51 -15.28 -4.01 -43.51
C GLN A 51 -14.66 -4.29 -42.14
N PRO A 52 -14.14 -3.27 -41.42
CA PRO A 52 -13.52 -3.46 -40.12
C PRO A 52 -14.47 -4.21 -39.18
N ALA A 53 -13.95 -5.15 -38.41
CA ALA A 53 -14.75 -5.94 -37.48
C ALA A 53 -15.43 -5.02 -36.45
N SER A 54 -16.76 -4.98 -36.44
CA SER A 54 -17.54 -4.17 -35.51
C SER A 54 -17.60 -4.83 -34.14
N VAL A 55 -17.33 -4.07 -33.09
CA VAL A 55 -17.51 -4.50 -31.69
C VAL A 55 -18.76 -3.86 -31.09
N GLN A 56 -19.15 -4.27 -29.88
CA GLN A 56 -20.20 -3.64 -29.08
C GLN A 56 -19.56 -2.85 -27.92
N PRO A 57 -19.18 -1.57 -28.12
CA PRO A 57 -18.42 -0.82 -27.13
C PRO A 57 -19.19 -0.61 -25.84
N LEU A 58 -18.48 -0.65 -24.70
CA LEU A 58 -19.02 -0.14 -23.44
C LEU A 58 -19.41 1.34 -23.62
N SER A 59 -20.60 1.72 -23.17
CA SER A 59 -21.18 3.06 -23.36
C SER A 59 -20.78 4.07 -22.26
N GLY A 60 -20.07 3.63 -21.23
CA GLY A 60 -19.81 4.37 -20.00
C GLY A 60 -20.55 3.77 -18.80
N GLY A 61 -20.59 4.53 -17.71
CA GLY A 61 -21.29 4.13 -16.48
C GLY A 61 -20.39 3.42 -15.47
N SER A 62 -20.97 2.52 -14.68
CA SER A 62 -20.33 1.90 -13.52
C SER A 62 -19.54 0.63 -13.82
N LEU A 63 -19.70 0.04 -15.00
CA LEU A 63 -19.02 -1.20 -15.41
C LEU A 63 -17.68 -0.90 -16.07
N TYR A 64 -16.61 -1.36 -15.45
CA TYR A 64 -15.25 -1.31 -15.97
C TYR A 64 -14.82 -2.73 -16.34
N VAL A 65 -14.24 -2.91 -17.53
CA VAL A 65 -13.70 -4.20 -17.98
C VAL A 65 -12.26 -4.01 -18.44
N GLY A 66 -11.39 -4.95 -18.11
CA GLY A 66 -10.00 -4.91 -18.49
C GLY A 66 -9.18 -6.07 -17.94
N ALA A 67 -7.90 -5.81 -17.73
CA ALA A 67 -6.91 -6.82 -17.41
C ALA A 67 -6.36 -6.66 -15.99
N VAL A 68 -5.97 -7.78 -15.39
CA VAL A 68 -5.08 -7.84 -14.23
C VAL A 68 -3.70 -8.25 -14.69
N SER A 69 -2.65 -7.69 -14.08
CA SER A 69 -1.27 -7.87 -14.56
C SER A 69 -0.68 -9.27 -14.47
N PHE A 70 -1.33 -10.20 -13.75
CA PHE A 70 -1.00 -11.63 -13.83
C PHE A 70 -1.70 -12.37 -14.99
N GLY A 71 -2.47 -11.64 -15.82
CA GLY A 71 -3.01 -12.05 -17.10
C GLY A 71 -4.42 -12.63 -17.10
N ASP A 72 -5.22 -12.22 -16.13
CA ASP A 72 -6.65 -12.51 -16.08
C ASP A 72 -7.48 -11.32 -16.59
N THR A 73 -8.65 -11.62 -17.14
CA THR A 73 -9.67 -10.61 -17.45
C THR A 73 -10.59 -10.41 -16.25
N VAL A 74 -10.87 -9.16 -15.89
CA VAL A 74 -11.79 -8.81 -14.80
C VAL A 74 -12.81 -7.77 -15.22
N SER A 75 -13.96 -7.80 -14.53
CA SER A 75 -14.87 -6.66 -14.49
C SER A 75 -15.01 -6.12 -13.07
N VAL A 76 -15.10 -4.80 -12.95
CA VAL A 76 -15.40 -4.09 -11.70
C VAL A 76 -16.64 -3.25 -11.95
N GLU A 77 -17.73 -3.54 -11.24
CA GLU A 77 -18.96 -2.77 -11.30
C GLU A 77 -19.11 -1.95 -10.02
N LEU A 78 -19.09 -0.62 -10.14
CA LEU A 78 -19.24 0.31 -9.02
C LEU A 78 -20.72 0.52 -8.66
N ASP A 79 -20.98 0.90 -7.42
CA ASP A 79 -22.31 1.10 -6.84
C ASP A 79 -23.25 -0.11 -7.00
N LYS A 80 -22.67 -1.31 -6.94
CA LYS A 80 -23.38 -2.59 -7.06
C LYS A 80 -22.92 -3.60 -6.00
N PRO A 81 -23.85 -4.32 -5.35
CA PRO A 81 -25.31 -4.26 -5.53
C PRO A 81 -25.99 -3.02 -4.90
N ALA A 82 -25.27 -2.25 -4.10
CA ALA A 82 -25.74 -0.99 -3.51
C ALA A 82 -24.70 0.14 -3.66
N ALA A 83 -25.13 1.38 -3.48
CA ALA A 83 -24.25 2.54 -3.49
C ALA A 83 -23.11 2.40 -2.46
N GLY A 84 -21.88 2.73 -2.86
CA GLY A 84 -20.67 2.55 -2.04
C GLY A 84 -20.13 1.11 -2.01
N GLN A 85 -20.77 0.17 -2.71
CA GLN A 85 -20.26 -1.19 -2.92
C GLN A 85 -19.74 -1.38 -4.33
N LEU A 86 -18.77 -2.27 -4.49
CA LEU A 86 -18.35 -2.75 -5.79
C LEU A 86 -18.53 -4.26 -5.90
N THR A 87 -18.71 -4.70 -7.14
CA THR A 87 -18.67 -6.10 -7.55
C THR A 87 -17.43 -6.34 -8.42
N LEU A 88 -16.48 -7.14 -7.91
CA LEU A 88 -15.29 -7.61 -8.64
C LEU A 88 -15.56 -9.02 -9.17
N ARG A 89 -15.46 -9.23 -10.48
CA ARG A 89 -15.64 -10.54 -11.12
C ARG A 89 -14.41 -10.93 -11.93
N PHE A 90 -13.98 -12.18 -11.76
CA PHE A 90 -12.96 -12.81 -12.61
C PHE A 90 -13.68 -13.47 -13.79
N LEU A 91 -13.41 -12.99 -15.01
CA LEU A 91 -14.10 -13.43 -16.23
C LEU A 91 -13.38 -14.58 -16.93
N ASP A 92 -12.05 -14.47 -17.01
CA ASP A 92 -11.17 -15.48 -17.59
C ASP A 92 -9.94 -15.60 -16.69
N SER A 93 -9.83 -16.74 -15.99
CA SER A 93 -8.74 -16.95 -15.04
C SER A 93 -7.93 -18.18 -15.34
N ARG A 94 -6.62 -17.98 -15.53
CA ARG A 94 -5.67 -19.10 -15.62
C ARG A 94 -5.30 -19.68 -14.27
N PHE A 95 -5.76 -19.04 -13.19
CA PHE A 95 -5.47 -19.39 -11.80
C PHE A 95 -6.66 -20.03 -11.07
N GLY A 96 -7.71 -20.40 -11.81
CA GLY A 96 -8.90 -21.06 -11.25
C GLY A 96 -9.81 -20.12 -10.44
N LEU A 97 -9.70 -18.81 -10.67
CA LEU A 97 -10.60 -17.81 -10.10
C LEU A 97 -11.89 -17.75 -10.92
N ALA A 98 -13.04 -17.62 -10.25
CA ALA A 98 -14.35 -17.50 -10.89
C ALA A 98 -15.34 -16.81 -9.95
N GLY A 99 -16.47 -16.40 -10.51
CA GLY A 99 -17.56 -15.76 -9.78
C GLY A 99 -17.27 -14.32 -9.37
N ALA A 100 -18.11 -13.79 -8.48
CA ALA A 100 -18.06 -12.40 -8.06
C ALA A 100 -17.78 -12.25 -6.56
N LEU A 101 -17.00 -11.23 -6.21
CA LEU A 101 -16.79 -10.74 -4.86
C LEU A 101 -17.43 -9.36 -4.72
N VAL A 102 -18.14 -9.13 -3.62
CA VAL A 102 -18.76 -7.85 -3.30
C VAL A 102 -18.09 -7.27 -2.06
N GLY A 103 -17.72 -5.99 -2.11
CA GLY A 103 -17.09 -5.27 -1.01
C GLY A 103 -17.48 -3.80 -0.97
N GLN A 104 -17.17 -3.13 0.13
CA GLN A 104 -17.35 -1.68 0.28
C GLN A 104 -16.12 -0.96 -0.25
N TYR A 105 -16.29 0.22 -0.85
CA TYR A 105 -15.16 1.08 -1.18
C TYR A 105 -15.34 2.49 -0.63
N VAL A 106 -14.24 3.06 -0.14
CA VAL A 106 -14.20 4.41 0.44
C VAL A 106 -13.03 5.19 -0.15
N LEU A 107 -13.21 6.48 -0.39
CA LEU A 107 -12.15 7.35 -0.85
C LEU A 107 -11.26 7.75 0.34
N GLU A 108 -9.98 7.37 0.31
CA GLU A 108 -8.97 7.68 1.32
C GLU A 108 -7.73 8.25 0.61
N ASP A 109 -7.33 9.49 0.94
CA ASP A 109 -6.14 10.13 0.38
C ASP A 109 -6.06 10.11 -1.16
N GLY A 110 -7.20 10.35 -1.82
CA GLY A 110 -7.28 10.38 -3.30
C GLY A 110 -7.29 9.01 -3.99
N THR A 111 -7.29 7.91 -3.22
CA THR A 111 -7.40 6.54 -3.72
C THR A 111 -8.59 5.83 -3.07
N TYR A 112 -9.36 5.07 -3.84
CA TYR A 112 -10.40 4.22 -3.27
C TYR A 112 -9.78 2.97 -2.63
N ARG A 113 -10.16 2.69 -1.39
CA ARG A 113 -9.80 1.48 -0.67
C ARG A 113 -11.01 0.58 -0.54
N VAL A 114 -10.83 -0.69 -0.88
CA VAL A 114 -11.88 -1.72 -0.81
C VAL A 114 -11.74 -2.52 0.47
N THR A 115 -12.86 -2.81 1.13
CA THR A 115 -12.92 -3.55 2.39
C THR A 115 -14.11 -4.52 2.39
N GLY A 116 -14.01 -5.58 3.20
CA GLY A 116 -15.12 -6.51 3.40
C GLY A 116 -15.54 -7.27 2.14
N LEU A 117 -14.58 -7.60 1.26
CA LEU A 117 -14.85 -8.44 0.09
C LEU A 117 -15.36 -9.82 0.56
N ALA A 118 -16.50 -10.24 0.00
CA ALA A 118 -17.13 -11.52 0.28
C ALA A 118 -17.69 -12.15 -1.00
N ALA A 119 -17.75 -13.48 -1.05
CA ALA A 119 -18.32 -14.20 -2.18
C ALA A 119 -19.79 -13.83 -2.41
N SER A 120 -20.15 -13.57 -3.67
CA SER A 120 -21.51 -13.25 -4.13
C SER A 120 -21.99 -14.33 -5.10
N GLY A 121 -22.28 -15.52 -4.57
CA GLY A 121 -22.75 -16.67 -5.36
C GLY A 121 -22.08 -17.98 -5.00
N THR A 122 -22.60 -19.08 -5.55
CA THR A 122 -22.05 -20.45 -5.39
C THR A 122 -21.03 -20.82 -6.46
N ASP A 123 -20.86 -19.98 -7.48
CA ASP A 123 -19.86 -20.12 -8.55
C ASP A 123 -18.46 -19.64 -8.13
N VAL A 124 -18.34 -19.04 -6.95
CA VAL A 124 -17.06 -18.63 -6.35
C VAL A 124 -16.33 -19.86 -5.77
N PRO A 125 -15.10 -20.17 -6.21
CA PRO A 125 -14.33 -21.28 -5.65
C PRO A 125 -14.13 -21.15 -4.15
N ALA A 126 -14.21 -22.26 -3.40
CA ALA A 126 -14.14 -22.26 -1.94
C ALA A 126 -12.88 -21.58 -1.38
N ALA A 127 -11.72 -21.79 -2.02
CA ALA A 127 -10.47 -21.13 -1.64
C ALA A 127 -10.52 -19.60 -1.83
N LEU A 128 -11.17 -19.13 -2.91
CA LEU A 128 -11.38 -17.70 -3.14
C LEU A 128 -12.38 -17.11 -2.14
N ALA A 129 -13.48 -17.81 -1.86
CA ALA A 129 -14.46 -17.38 -0.87
C ALA A 129 -13.84 -17.27 0.54
N ALA A 130 -13.02 -18.24 0.95
CA ALA A 130 -12.32 -18.23 2.23
C ALA A 130 -11.28 -17.10 2.34
N ALA A 131 -10.62 -16.75 1.23
CA ALA A 131 -9.62 -15.67 1.19
C ALA A 131 -10.21 -14.28 0.95
N ALA A 132 -11.50 -14.16 0.62
CA ALA A 132 -12.10 -12.92 0.12
C ALA A 132 -11.84 -11.71 1.05
N ALA A 133 -11.98 -11.89 2.37
CA ALA A 133 -11.77 -10.82 3.34
C ALA A 133 -10.29 -10.38 3.48
N ALA A 134 -9.33 -11.22 3.07
CA ALA A 134 -7.91 -10.91 3.08
C ALA A 134 -7.45 -10.20 1.80
N ILE A 135 -8.25 -10.26 0.72
CA ILE A 135 -7.92 -9.59 -0.55
C ILE A 135 -7.81 -8.09 -0.33
N THR A 136 -6.68 -7.55 -0.76
CA THR A 136 -6.42 -6.11 -0.75
C THR A 136 -6.69 -5.56 -2.14
N PHE A 137 -7.51 -4.51 -2.21
CA PHE A 137 -7.76 -3.80 -3.46
C PHE A 137 -7.82 -2.30 -3.21
N ARG A 138 -6.98 -1.54 -3.93
CA ARG A 138 -6.98 -0.07 -3.93
C ARG A 138 -6.92 0.43 -5.37
N PHE A 139 -7.72 1.42 -5.72
CA PHE A 139 -7.78 1.93 -7.09
C PHE A 139 -8.05 3.43 -7.17
N THR A 140 -7.67 4.04 -8.29
CA THR A 140 -8.07 5.38 -8.68
C THR A 140 -9.04 5.30 -9.86
N LEU A 141 -9.87 6.33 -9.97
CA LEU A 141 -10.71 6.58 -11.14
C LEU A 141 -10.18 7.84 -11.82
N ASP A 142 -9.89 7.74 -13.10
CA ASP A 142 -9.46 8.90 -13.90
C ASP A 142 -10.20 8.89 -15.23
N ASP A 143 -11.32 9.62 -15.25
CA ASP A 143 -12.26 9.77 -16.37
C ASP A 143 -12.47 8.49 -17.20
N GLY A 144 -13.24 7.53 -16.67
CA GLY A 144 -13.59 6.32 -17.42
C GLY A 144 -12.50 5.24 -17.48
N VAL A 145 -11.37 5.47 -16.83
CA VAL A 145 -10.36 4.46 -16.54
C VAL A 145 -10.31 4.17 -15.04
N LEU A 146 -10.32 2.88 -14.68
CA LEU A 146 -10.04 2.37 -13.35
C LEU A 146 -8.63 1.77 -13.36
N SER A 147 -7.81 2.13 -12.37
CA SER A 147 -6.45 1.60 -12.25
C SER A 147 -6.10 1.38 -10.78
N GLY A 148 -5.60 0.22 -10.41
CA GLY A 148 -5.41 -0.09 -8.99
C GLY A 148 -4.62 -1.34 -8.70
N ALA A 149 -4.11 -1.48 -7.49
CA ALA A 149 -3.37 -2.66 -7.05
C ALA A 149 -4.29 -3.66 -6.34
N LEU A 150 -4.15 -4.93 -6.71
CA LEU A 150 -4.87 -6.08 -6.19
C LEU A 150 -3.85 -7.08 -5.61
N GLY A 151 -4.03 -7.50 -4.37
CA GLY A 151 -3.13 -8.45 -3.70
C GLY A 151 -3.87 -9.39 -2.77
N GLN A 152 -3.17 -10.42 -2.28
CA GLN A 152 -3.70 -11.50 -1.45
C GLN A 152 -4.77 -12.36 -2.15
N VAL A 153 -4.71 -12.45 -3.48
CA VAL A 153 -5.65 -13.27 -4.27
C VAL A 153 -5.11 -14.72 -4.32
N PRO A 154 -5.88 -15.75 -3.93
CA PRO A 154 -5.36 -17.12 -3.95
C PRO A 154 -5.16 -17.66 -5.36
N ASN A 155 -4.05 -18.35 -5.61
CA ASN A 155 -3.89 -19.17 -6.80
C ASN A 155 -4.62 -20.51 -6.60
N VAL A 156 -5.93 -20.50 -6.88
CA VAL A 156 -6.83 -21.66 -6.66
C VAL A 156 -6.34 -22.90 -7.42
N LYS A 157 -5.84 -22.71 -8.65
CA LYS A 157 -5.35 -23.80 -9.50
C LYS A 157 -4.08 -24.46 -8.94
N ALA A 158 -3.19 -23.69 -8.32
CA ALA A 158 -1.97 -24.25 -7.73
C ALA A 158 -2.26 -25.08 -6.47
N GLY A 159 -3.29 -24.73 -5.70
CA GLY A 159 -3.74 -25.49 -4.53
C GLY A 159 -2.74 -25.59 -3.38
N ASN A 160 -1.62 -24.86 -3.43
CA ASN A 160 -0.51 -24.92 -2.47
C ASN A 160 -0.45 -23.69 -1.54
N GLY A 161 -1.51 -22.86 -1.53
CA GLY A 161 -1.56 -21.62 -0.75
C GLY A 161 -0.80 -20.44 -1.38
N ALA A 162 -0.26 -20.58 -2.60
CA ALA A 162 0.35 -19.46 -3.30
C ALA A 162 -0.65 -18.31 -3.51
N LEU A 163 -0.16 -17.09 -3.32
CA LEU A 163 -0.92 -15.86 -3.46
C LEU A 163 -0.44 -15.08 -4.69
N LEU A 164 -1.39 -14.49 -5.39
CA LEU A 164 -1.23 -13.62 -6.54
C LEU A 164 -1.37 -12.16 -6.10
N GLN A 165 -0.67 -11.31 -6.83
CA GLN A 165 -0.72 -9.87 -6.72
C GLN A 165 -0.44 -9.24 -8.08
N GLY A 166 -1.00 -8.07 -8.32
CA GLY A 166 -0.86 -7.34 -9.57
C GLY A 166 -1.62 -6.02 -9.54
N TYR A 167 -1.79 -5.42 -10.71
CA TYR A 167 -2.63 -4.25 -10.87
C TYR A 167 -3.73 -4.51 -11.90
N ILE A 168 -4.89 -3.92 -11.65
CA ILE A 168 -6.03 -3.86 -12.55
C ILE A 168 -5.90 -2.59 -13.38
N SER A 169 -6.18 -2.71 -14.67
CA SER A 169 -6.30 -1.60 -15.59
C SER A 169 -7.49 -1.85 -16.51
N ALA A 170 -8.54 -1.04 -16.36
CA ALA A 170 -9.85 -1.28 -16.98
C ALA A 170 -10.49 0.02 -17.47
N GLY A 171 -11.27 -0.08 -18.54
CA GLY A 171 -12.03 1.02 -19.14
C GLY A 171 -13.54 0.78 -19.03
N ASN A 172 -14.33 1.85 -19.00
CA ASN A 172 -15.79 1.78 -19.06
C ASN A 172 -16.38 2.36 -20.37
N ARG A 173 -15.55 2.89 -21.26
CA ARG A 173 -15.96 3.47 -22.55
C ARG A 173 -15.14 2.86 -23.68
N GLY A 174 -15.76 2.00 -24.47
CA GLY A 174 -15.11 1.38 -25.63
C GLY A 174 -15.07 2.29 -26.85
N ALA A 175 -14.55 1.76 -27.95
CA ALA A 175 -14.61 2.42 -29.27
C ALA A 175 -14.58 1.38 -30.40
N GLN A 176 -14.91 1.81 -31.62
CA GLN A 176 -14.75 0.96 -32.81
C GLN A 176 -13.29 0.94 -33.27
N LEU A 177 -12.94 -0.03 -34.13
CA LEU A 177 -11.55 -0.19 -34.61
C LEU A 177 -11.00 1.08 -35.28
N ALA A 178 -11.83 1.77 -36.06
CA ALA A 178 -11.45 3.01 -36.74
C ALA A 178 -11.10 4.14 -35.77
N ASP A 179 -11.66 4.13 -34.55
CA ASP A 179 -11.46 5.17 -33.54
C ASP A 179 -10.15 4.99 -32.76
N ILE A 180 -9.51 3.83 -32.88
CA ILE A 180 -8.28 3.48 -32.15
C ILE A 180 -7.06 3.36 -33.08
N ALA A 181 -7.19 3.74 -34.34
CA ALA A 181 -6.04 3.82 -35.24
C ALA A 181 -5.07 4.92 -34.77
N GLY A 182 -3.78 4.62 -34.70
CA GLY A 182 -2.78 5.58 -34.25
C GLY A 182 -1.49 4.95 -33.73
N THR A 183 -0.58 5.81 -33.26
CA THR A 183 0.68 5.40 -32.63
C THR A 183 0.56 5.54 -31.12
N TYR A 184 1.05 4.54 -30.41
CA TYR A 184 0.90 4.37 -28.97
C TYR A 184 2.23 4.04 -28.31
N SER A 185 2.37 4.41 -27.04
CA SER A 185 3.39 3.93 -26.12
C SER A 185 2.80 2.89 -25.20
N TYR A 186 3.58 1.87 -24.85
CA TYR A 186 3.11 0.78 -24.00
C TYR A 186 4.11 0.41 -22.92
N LEU A 187 3.56 -0.14 -21.83
CA LEU A 187 4.25 -1.01 -20.90
C LEU A 187 3.59 -2.39 -20.96
N ARG A 188 4.40 -3.44 -20.99
CA ARG A 188 3.97 -4.83 -21.06
C ARG A 188 4.65 -5.61 -19.94
N GLN A 189 3.88 -6.47 -19.27
CA GLN A 189 4.39 -7.55 -18.43
C GLN A 189 3.87 -8.90 -18.98
N ALA A 190 4.72 -9.91 -19.07
CA ALA A 190 4.33 -11.29 -19.35
C ALA A 190 5.25 -12.27 -18.60
N GLY A 191 4.70 -12.95 -17.60
CA GLY A 191 5.48 -13.72 -16.62
C GLY A 191 6.50 -12.82 -15.92
N ASP A 192 7.77 -13.23 -15.96
CA ASP A 192 8.88 -12.47 -15.38
C ASP A 192 9.50 -11.45 -16.34
N ALA A 193 9.11 -11.47 -17.62
CA ALA A 193 9.57 -10.52 -18.62
C ALA A 193 8.67 -9.28 -18.64
N ALA A 194 9.28 -8.11 -18.81
CA ALA A 194 8.56 -6.89 -19.11
C ALA A 194 9.29 -6.09 -20.19
N SER A 195 8.53 -5.27 -20.90
CA SER A 195 9.07 -4.41 -21.96
C SER A 195 8.27 -3.11 -22.06
N ALA A 196 8.93 -2.08 -22.57
CA ALA A 196 8.32 -0.81 -22.93
C ALA A 196 8.73 -0.45 -24.36
N GLY A 197 7.90 0.33 -25.04
CA GLY A 197 8.20 0.79 -26.39
C GLY A 197 6.99 1.45 -27.03
N GLN A 198 7.00 1.53 -28.36
CA GLN A 198 5.86 2.05 -29.11
C GLN A 198 5.28 1.00 -30.05
N LEU A 199 4.00 1.18 -30.39
CA LEU A 199 3.31 0.38 -31.39
C LEU A 199 2.42 1.27 -32.25
N ASN A 200 2.06 0.79 -33.43
CA ASN A 200 1.04 1.40 -34.28
C ASN A 200 -0.12 0.43 -34.50
N ILE A 201 -1.33 0.98 -34.54
CA ILE A 201 -2.56 0.29 -34.93
C ILE A 201 -3.08 1.00 -36.19
N GLY A 202 -3.18 0.27 -37.28
CA GLY A 202 -3.78 0.73 -38.54
C GLY A 202 -5.30 0.72 -38.47
N ALA A 203 -5.95 1.53 -39.31
CA ALA A 203 -7.41 1.57 -39.43
C ALA A 203 -8.02 0.24 -39.94
N ASP A 204 -7.20 -0.61 -40.56
CA ASP A 204 -7.52 -1.97 -40.99
C ASP A 204 -7.28 -3.03 -39.89
N GLY A 205 -6.82 -2.61 -38.71
CA GLY A 205 -6.50 -3.46 -37.58
C GLY A 205 -5.11 -4.08 -37.63
N ASN A 206 -4.26 -3.74 -38.61
CA ASN A 206 -2.86 -4.18 -38.59
C ASN A 206 -2.13 -3.57 -37.40
N VAL A 207 -1.34 -4.36 -36.70
CA VAL A 207 -0.55 -3.93 -35.54
C VAL A 207 0.93 -4.10 -35.81
N ARG A 208 1.74 -3.11 -35.43
CA ARG A 208 3.20 -3.19 -35.45
C ARG A 208 3.77 -2.75 -34.11
N VAL A 209 4.44 -3.66 -33.41
CA VAL A 209 5.05 -3.43 -32.09
C VAL A 209 6.56 -3.26 -32.21
N CYS A 210 7.11 -2.21 -31.63
CA CYS A 210 8.54 -1.90 -31.57
C CYS A 210 9.00 -1.93 -30.10
N ALA A 211 9.47 -3.09 -29.62
CA ALA A 211 9.95 -3.24 -28.26
C ALA A 211 11.28 -2.52 -28.02
N GLY A 212 11.37 -1.76 -26.93
CA GLY A 212 12.55 -0.99 -26.55
C GLY A 212 12.82 0.24 -27.42
N LEU A 213 11.95 0.56 -28.38
CA LEU A 213 12.18 1.56 -29.42
C LEU A 213 10.95 2.47 -29.62
N GLY A 214 11.19 3.64 -30.20
CA GLY A 214 10.13 4.42 -30.83
C GLY A 214 9.56 3.71 -32.05
N TYR A 215 8.35 4.10 -32.44
CA TYR A 215 7.69 3.48 -33.58
C TYR A 215 8.39 3.83 -34.89
N SER A 216 8.65 2.80 -35.68
CA SER A 216 8.97 2.87 -37.11
C SER A 216 8.37 1.63 -37.77
N ALA A 217 7.94 1.75 -39.03
CA ALA A 217 7.46 0.60 -39.79
C ALA A 217 8.50 -0.54 -39.82
N ASP A 218 9.79 -0.16 -39.90
CA ASP A 218 10.93 -1.07 -40.04
C ASP A 218 11.74 -1.21 -38.75
N CYS A 219 11.16 -0.95 -37.58
CA CYS A 219 11.87 -1.08 -36.31
C CYS A 219 12.46 -2.49 -36.15
N ALA A 220 13.74 -2.56 -35.77
CA ALA A 220 14.47 -3.81 -35.62
C ALA A 220 13.81 -4.70 -34.56
N GLY A 221 13.64 -5.98 -34.87
CA GLY A 221 12.95 -6.93 -34.00
C GLY A 221 11.45 -6.66 -33.81
N GLY A 222 10.86 -5.76 -34.60
CA GLY A 222 9.45 -5.43 -34.49
C GLY A 222 8.53 -6.60 -34.86
N GLN A 223 7.41 -6.71 -34.14
CA GLN A 223 6.41 -7.77 -34.33
C GLN A 223 5.20 -7.23 -35.06
N SER A 224 4.79 -7.91 -36.13
CA SER A 224 3.56 -7.60 -36.86
C SER A 224 2.41 -8.44 -36.34
N GLY A 225 1.20 -7.92 -36.40
CA GLY A 225 0.01 -8.56 -35.86
C GLY A 225 -1.29 -7.97 -36.36
N LYS A 226 -2.40 -8.39 -35.75
CA LYS A 226 -3.74 -7.98 -36.16
C LYS A 226 -4.70 -7.92 -34.98
N LEU A 227 -5.59 -6.94 -35.02
CA LEU A 227 -6.80 -6.85 -34.22
C LEU A 227 -8.01 -7.35 -35.02
N ALA A 228 -8.83 -8.17 -34.39
CA ALA A 228 -10.15 -8.56 -34.86
C ALA A 228 -11.16 -8.40 -33.72
N ALA A 229 -12.45 -8.25 -34.01
CA ALA A 229 -13.46 -8.28 -32.93
C ALA A 229 -13.34 -9.59 -32.15
N ASP A 230 -13.39 -9.52 -30.81
CA ASP A 230 -13.45 -10.72 -30.00
C ASP A 230 -14.74 -11.49 -30.33
N ALA A 231 -14.63 -12.81 -30.47
CA ALA A 231 -15.76 -13.66 -30.88
C ALA A 231 -16.90 -13.66 -29.84
N ASP A 232 -16.61 -13.32 -28.58
CA ASP A 232 -17.56 -13.30 -27.48
C ASP A 232 -17.78 -11.89 -26.93
N GLN A 233 -18.44 -11.06 -27.72
CA GLN A 233 -18.85 -9.71 -27.31
C GLN A 233 -19.86 -9.71 -26.14
N SER A 234 -20.46 -10.85 -25.79
CA SER A 234 -21.39 -10.95 -24.66
C SER A 234 -20.65 -10.96 -23.31
N ARG A 235 -19.55 -11.72 -23.24
CA ARG A 235 -18.66 -11.76 -22.06
C ARG A 235 -17.64 -10.64 -22.07
N TYR A 236 -17.21 -10.20 -23.25
CA TYR A 236 -16.15 -9.19 -23.43
C TYR A 236 -16.65 -8.05 -24.33
N PRO A 237 -17.64 -7.26 -23.86
CA PRO A 237 -18.20 -6.17 -24.65
C PRO A 237 -17.13 -5.17 -25.06
N GLY A 238 -16.98 -4.96 -26.37
CA GLY A 238 -16.07 -3.97 -26.92
C GLY A 238 -14.62 -4.45 -27.06
N ALA A 239 -14.34 -5.71 -26.75
CA ALA A 239 -13.00 -6.27 -26.83
C ALA A 239 -12.59 -6.66 -28.25
N PHE A 240 -11.29 -6.56 -28.53
CA PHE A 240 -10.66 -7.06 -29.75
C PHE A 240 -9.70 -8.21 -29.42
N ALA A 241 -9.71 -9.28 -30.20
CA ALA A 241 -8.67 -10.29 -30.15
C ALA A 241 -7.38 -9.77 -30.80
N LEU A 242 -6.26 -9.84 -30.06
CA LEU A 242 -4.93 -9.46 -30.52
C LEU A 242 -4.10 -10.69 -30.89
N THR A 243 -3.54 -10.66 -32.09
CA THR A 243 -2.54 -11.62 -32.56
C THR A 243 -1.23 -10.90 -32.89
N LEU A 244 -0.10 -11.50 -32.56
CA LEU A 244 1.25 -11.03 -32.94
C LEU A 244 2.05 -12.22 -33.47
N GLY A 245 2.77 -12.04 -34.58
CA GLY A 245 3.57 -13.10 -35.21
C GLY A 245 2.74 -14.33 -35.60
N GLY A 246 1.46 -14.15 -35.88
CA GLY A 246 0.51 -15.24 -36.17
C GLY A 246 0.01 -16.02 -34.95
N SER A 247 0.40 -15.65 -33.73
CA SER A 247 -0.03 -16.30 -32.48
C SER A 247 -0.98 -15.41 -31.70
N THR A 248 -1.95 -16.02 -31.02
CA THR A 248 -2.84 -15.31 -30.09
C THR A 248 -2.06 -14.77 -28.89
N VAL A 249 -2.26 -13.48 -28.60
CA VAL A 249 -1.72 -12.82 -27.40
C VAL A 249 -2.77 -12.76 -26.31
N GLY A 250 -3.98 -12.30 -26.66
CA GLY A 250 -5.11 -12.16 -25.74
C GLY A 250 -6.08 -11.10 -26.24
N ARG A 251 -6.74 -10.37 -25.33
CA ARG A 251 -7.80 -9.42 -25.64
C ARG A 251 -7.39 -7.99 -25.32
N LEU A 252 -7.69 -7.09 -26.24
CA LEU A 252 -7.52 -5.65 -26.10
C LEU A 252 -8.87 -5.02 -25.76
N PHE A 253 -8.95 -4.38 -24.60
CA PHE A 253 -10.06 -3.57 -24.14
C PHE A 253 -9.78 -2.09 -24.39
N VAL A 254 -10.81 -1.37 -24.79
CA VAL A 254 -10.74 0.07 -25.05
C VAL A 254 -11.39 0.83 -23.91
N GLY A 255 -10.68 1.84 -23.42
CA GLY A 255 -11.15 2.91 -22.55
C GLY A 255 -10.96 4.27 -23.23
N ARG A 256 -11.64 5.29 -22.72
CA ARG A 256 -11.33 6.69 -23.00
C ARG A 256 -11.03 7.40 -21.71
N GLN A 257 -9.95 8.18 -21.70
CA GLN A 257 -9.43 8.91 -20.55
C GLN A 257 -9.08 10.34 -20.97
N GLN A 258 -9.81 11.32 -20.44
CA GLN A 258 -9.62 12.74 -20.76
C GLN A 258 -9.64 13.00 -22.28
N GLY A 259 -10.55 12.31 -22.98
CA GLY A 259 -10.68 12.35 -24.44
C GLY A 259 -9.64 11.54 -25.23
N GLN A 260 -8.59 11.01 -24.59
CA GLN A 260 -7.59 10.16 -25.21
C GLN A 260 -7.98 8.67 -25.17
N VAL A 261 -7.47 7.90 -26.12
CA VAL A 261 -7.65 6.45 -26.16
C VAL A 261 -6.72 5.79 -25.14
N ALA A 262 -7.29 4.92 -24.32
CA ALA A 262 -6.57 4.09 -23.35
C ALA A 262 -6.83 2.62 -23.67
N LEU A 263 -5.79 1.85 -23.99
CA LEU A 263 -5.96 0.42 -24.30
C LEU A 263 -5.33 -0.43 -23.20
N PHE A 264 -5.98 -1.55 -22.92
CA PHE A 264 -5.55 -2.53 -21.93
C PHE A 264 -5.58 -3.90 -22.59
N VAL A 265 -4.48 -4.64 -22.51
CA VAL A 265 -4.42 -5.99 -23.07
C VAL A 265 -4.34 -6.98 -21.93
N ASP A 266 -5.26 -7.94 -21.88
CA ASP A 266 -4.97 -9.20 -21.19
C ASP A 266 -4.04 -10.02 -22.08
N GLU A 267 -2.92 -10.45 -21.53
CA GLU A 267 -2.02 -11.36 -22.23
C GLU A 267 -2.20 -12.74 -21.62
N THR A 268 -3.11 -13.50 -22.21
CA THR A 268 -3.39 -14.88 -21.83
C THR A 268 -2.45 -15.87 -22.52
N GLY A 269 -1.80 -15.45 -23.62
CA GLY A 269 -0.83 -16.22 -24.38
C GLY A 269 -1.45 -17.31 -25.27
N ALA A 270 -0.64 -17.87 -26.17
CA ALA A 270 -1.11 -18.82 -27.17
C ALA A 270 -1.36 -20.26 -26.64
N SER A 271 -1.00 -20.56 -25.39
CA SER A 271 -1.12 -21.90 -24.80
C SER A 271 -1.28 -21.86 -23.28
N ALA A 272 -1.68 -23.00 -22.69
CA ALA A 272 -1.80 -23.18 -21.25
C ALA A 272 -0.46 -23.16 -20.47
N THR A 273 0.68 -23.04 -21.16
CA THR A 273 2.01 -22.85 -20.56
C THR A 273 2.65 -21.52 -20.92
N ALA A 274 2.03 -20.75 -21.83
CA ALA A 274 2.52 -19.43 -22.20
C ALA A 274 2.51 -18.49 -20.98
N PRO A 275 3.54 -17.63 -20.84
CA PRO A 275 3.55 -16.58 -19.83
C PRO A 275 2.32 -15.71 -19.95
N THR A 276 1.71 -15.38 -18.81
CA THR A 276 0.54 -14.50 -18.74
C THR A 276 0.93 -13.12 -18.25
N GLY A 277 0.17 -12.09 -18.62
CA GLY A 277 0.32 -10.77 -18.03
C GLY A 277 -0.58 -9.72 -18.66
N SER A 278 -0.14 -8.46 -18.72
CA SER A 278 -0.96 -7.40 -19.29
C SER A 278 -0.15 -6.32 -19.98
N TRP A 279 -0.85 -5.54 -20.80
CA TRP A 279 -0.30 -4.32 -21.39
C TRP A 279 -1.15 -3.13 -21.00
N VAL A 280 -0.47 -2.03 -20.74
CA VAL A 280 -1.07 -0.71 -20.65
C VAL A 280 -0.55 0.09 -21.84
N VAL A 281 -1.46 0.57 -22.67
CA VAL A 281 -1.14 1.23 -23.94
C VAL A 281 -1.83 2.59 -23.98
N ARG A 282 -1.10 3.64 -24.37
CA ARG A 282 -1.58 5.03 -24.38
C ARG A 282 -1.12 5.75 -25.63
N THR A 283 -1.91 6.70 -26.13
CA THR A 283 -1.53 7.52 -27.28
C THR A 283 -0.12 8.09 -27.10
N ALA A 284 0.71 7.99 -28.13
CA ALA A 284 2.11 8.43 -28.10
C ALA A 284 2.24 9.96 -28.12
N THR A 285 1.91 10.61 -27.00
CA THR A 285 1.99 12.06 -26.82
C THR A 285 3.26 12.45 -26.09
N ALA A 286 3.94 13.49 -26.55
CA ALA A 286 5.16 13.96 -25.90
C ALA A 286 4.88 14.44 -24.46
N VAL A 287 5.69 14.01 -23.50
CA VAL A 287 5.67 14.43 -22.10
C VAL A 287 6.62 15.62 -21.93
N ALA A 288 6.13 16.71 -21.34
CA ALA A 288 6.99 17.85 -20.98
C ALA A 288 7.99 17.46 -19.88
N ALA A 289 9.14 18.11 -19.82
CA ALA A 289 10.23 17.77 -18.88
C ALA A 289 9.91 17.95 -17.38
N ASN A 290 8.74 18.46 -17.06
CA ASN A 290 8.17 18.63 -15.72
C ASN A 290 6.73 18.05 -15.63
N GLY A 291 6.30 17.31 -16.66
CA GLY A 291 4.92 16.83 -16.80
C GLY A 291 4.51 15.79 -15.76
N ILE A 292 5.47 15.31 -14.95
CA ILE A 292 5.26 14.34 -13.87
C ILE A 292 5.83 14.83 -12.52
N ASP A 293 6.16 16.11 -12.41
CA ASP A 293 6.67 16.67 -11.16
C ASP A 293 5.68 16.47 -10.01
N GLY A 294 6.21 16.22 -8.82
CA GLY A 294 5.44 16.01 -7.60
C GLY A 294 5.76 14.69 -6.90
N ASP A 295 5.04 14.46 -5.81
CA ASP A 295 5.12 13.22 -5.04
C ASP A 295 4.08 12.22 -5.53
N TRP A 296 4.48 10.96 -5.63
CA TRP A 296 3.69 9.85 -6.11
C TRP A 296 3.82 8.67 -5.14
N VAL A 297 2.76 7.88 -5.04
CA VAL A 297 2.80 6.56 -4.43
C VAL A 297 2.65 5.52 -5.54
N CYS A 298 3.65 4.66 -5.68
CA CYS A 298 3.68 3.58 -6.66
C CYS A 298 3.49 2.23 -5.97
N ALA A 299 2.42 1.52 -6.36
CA ALA A 299 2.06 0.22 -5.83
C ALA A 299 2.53 -0.89 -6.78
N GLU A 300 3.40 -1.76 -6.30
CA GLU A 300 4.04 -2.85 -7.06
C GLU A 300 3.94 -4.20 -6.33
N PRO A 301 4.11 -5.34 -7.01
CA PRO A 301 4.24 -6.63 -6.36
C PRO A 301 5.38 -6.67 -5.34
N GLU A 302 5.11 -7.21 -4.15
CA GLU A 302 6.17 -7.47 -3.18
C GLU A 302 6.89 -8.80 -3.47
N LEU A 303 8.22 -8.79 -3.30
CA LEU A 303 9.09 -9.95 -3.37
C LEU A 303 9.70 -10.26 -2.00
N ASP A 304 9.89 -11.54 -1.70
CA ASP A 304 10.72 -11.99 -0.59
C ASP A 304 12.22 -11.97 -0.92
N ASP A 305 13.06 -12.33 0.04
CA ASP A 305 14.53 -12.38 -0.12
C ASP A 305 14.99 -13.43 -1.16
N LYS A 306 14.10 -14.32 -1.61
CA LYS A 306 14.32 -15.32 -2.65
C LYS A 306 13.75 -14.88 -4.01
N ASN A 307 13.39 -13.61 -4.16
CA ASN A 307 12.74 -13.03 -5.34
C ASN A 307 11.35 -13.62 -5.68
N ALA A 308 10.71 -14.34 -4.74
CA ALA A 308 9.39 -14.91 -4.93
C ALA A 308 8.30 -13.89 -4.60
N ALA A 309 7.21 -13.90 -5.38
CA ALA A 309 6.02 -13.11 -5.10
C ALA A 309 5.39 -13.49 -3.75
N THR A 310 5.19 -12.53 -2.84
CA THR A 310 4.56 -12.80 -1.53
C THR A 310 3.04 -12.72 -1.55
N GLY A 311 2.46 -12.26 -2.66
CA GLY A 311 1.05 -11.90 -2.76
C GLY A 311 0.71 -10.56 -2.10
N ARG A 312 1.66 -9.84 -1.49
CA ARG A 312 1.44 -8.49 -0.94
C ARG A 312 1.77 -7.41 -1.96
N THR A 313 1.26 -6.21 -1.71
CA THR A 313 1.52 -5.01 -2.49
C THR A 313 2.46 -4.11 -1.72
N ARG A 314 3.62 -3.80 -2.31
CA ARG A 314 4.55 -2.82 -1.80
C ARG A 314 4.18 -1.43 -2.32
N ARG A 315 4.09 -0.44 -1.42
CA ARG A 315 3.79 0.95 -1.76
C ARG A 315 4.99 1.85 -1.50
N ASN A 316 5.60 2.34 -2.58
CA ASN A 316 6.81 3.17 -2.53
C ASN A 316 6.46 4.64 -2.78
N ILE A 317 7.19 5.54 -2.13
CA ILE A 317 7.09 6.98 -2.34
C ILE A 317 8.12 7.36 -3.40
N VAL A 318 7.67 8.06 -4.43
CA VAL A 318 8.50 8.61 -5.50
C VAL A 318 8.31 10.11 -5.54
N SER A 319 9.40 10.87 -5.60
CA SER A 319 9.38 12.33 -5.75
C SER A 319 10.09 12.70 -7.05
N VAL A 320 9.41 13.42 -7.93
CA VAL A 320 9.97 13.87 -9.21
C VAL A 320 10.06 15.40 -9.23
N ALA A 321 11.22 15.92 -9.66
CA ALA A 321 11.44 17.34 -9.88
C ALA A 321 12.29 17.54 -11.14
N GLY A 322 11.66 18.04 -12.20
CA GLY A 322 12.26 18.17 -13.52
C GLY A 322 12.78 16.82 -14.03
N THR A 323 14.11 16.70 -14.13
CA THR A 323 14.78 15.48 -14.63
C THR A 323 15.28 14.56 -13.52
N THR A 324 14.91 14.79 -12.27
CA THR A 324 15.36 13.97 -11.14
C THR A 324 14.20 13.20 -10.54
N LEU A 325 14.36 11.88 -10.43
CA LEU A 325 13.46 10.99 -9.69
C LEU A 325 14.18 10.46 -8.45
N ALA A 326 13.65 10.77 -7.28
CA ALA A 326 13.99 10.10 -6.03
C ALA A 326 12.91 9.06 -5.72
N ALA A 327 13.29 7.89 -5.22
CA ALA A 327 12.35 6.92 -4.71
C ALA A 327 12.85 6.38 -3.37
N ASP A 328 11.95 6.15 -2.42
CA ASP A 328 12.33 5.64 -1.11
C ASP A 328 12.92 4.22 -1.22
N ASN A 329 12.66 3.49 -2.29
CA ASN A 329 13.17 2.16 -2.59
C ASN A 329 14.36 2.10 -3.58
N ILE A 330 14.86 3.24 -4.05
CA ILE A 330 16.06 3.33 -4.90
C ILE A 330 17.14 4.09 -4.12
N PRO A 331 18.36 3.53 -3.97
CA PRO A 331 19.39 4.11 -3.09
C PRO A 331 19.98 5.43 -3.59
N VAL A 332 19.68 5.83 -4.83
CA VAL A 332 20.22 7.03 -5.47
C VAL A 332 19.11 7.79 -6.20
N ASP A 333 19.37 9.04 -6.52
CA ASP A 333 18.52 9.80 -7.44
C ASP A 333 18.77 9.35 -8.88
N VAL A 334 17.70 9.20 -9.64
CA VAL A 334 17.72 8.73 -11.02
C VAL A 334 17.50 9.90 -11.97
N THR A 335 18.43 10.13 -12.88
CA THR A 335 18.24 11.10 -13.96
C THR A 335 17.26 10.54 -14.99
N LEU A 336 16.22 11.33 -15.29
CA LEU A 336 15.15 10.99 -16.22
C LEU A 336 15.42 11.55 -17.62
N ALA A 337 15.21 10.71 -18.62
CA ALA A 337 15.13 11.06 -20.02
C ALA A 337 13.68 11.01 -20.50
N TYR A 338 13.11 12.18 -20.74
CA TYR A 338 11.74 12.34 -21.25
C TYR A 338 11.63 12.00 -22.73
N ASN A 339 10.52 11.39 -23.12
CA ASN A 339 10.22 10.92 -24.46
C ASN A 339 11.27 9.96 -25.01
N ARG A 340 11.74 9.05 -24.14
CA ARG A 340 12.74 8.02 -24.49
C ARG A 340 12.43 6.68 -23.84
N ALA A 341 12.82 5.62 -24.55
CA ALA A 341 12.87 4.26 -24.06
C ALA A 341 14.09 3.55 -24.66
N GLY A 342 14.86 2.83 -23.84
CA GLY A 342 16.07 2.12 -24.32
C GLY A 342 17.11 3.03 -25.01
N GLY A 343 17.13 4.33 -24.70
CA GLY A 343 17.98 5.32 -25.37
C GLY A 343 17.43 5.88 -26.70
N ALA A 344 16.37 5.30 -27.26
CA ALA A 344 15.71 5.78 -28.48
C ALA A 344 14.62 6.83 -28.16
N ALA A 345 14.27 7.66 -29.14
CA ALA A 345 13.13 8.57 -29.04
C ALA A 345 11.81 7.79 -29.01
N ALA A 346 10.96 8.02 -28.01
CA ALA A 346 9.68 7.37 -27.83
C ALA A 346 8.74 8.28 -27.01
N ASN A 347 7.91 9.07 -27.71
CA ASN A 347 6.97 10.00 -27.08
C ASN A 347 6.05 9.31 -26.07
N GLY A 348 5.86 9.88 -24.89
CA GLY A 348 4.99 9.31 -23.85
C GLY A 348 5.73 8.44 -22.84
N LEU A 349 6.98 8.05 -23.11
CA LEU A 349 7.80 7.26 -22.18
C LEU A 349 8.86 8.14 -21.51
N VAL A 350 9.07 7.94 -20.22
CA VAL A 350 10.13 8.59 -19.44
C VAL A 350 11.00 7.50 -18.83
N SER A 351 12.29 7.48 -19.19
CA SER A 351 13.20 6.41 -18.78
C SER A 351 14.29 6.93 -17.85
N GLY A 352 14.83 6.07 -17.00
CA GLY A 352 15.94 6.39 -16.13
C GLY A 352 16.77 5.15 -15.83
N THR A 353 18.05 5.35 -15.56
CA THR A 353 18.98 4.26 -15.21
C THR A 353 19.84 4.65 -14.02
N TRP A 354 20.23 3.66 -13.22
CA TRP A 354 21.15 3.86 -12.10
C TRP A 354 22.04 2.63 -11.91
N GLN A 355 23.09 2.78 -11.11
CA GLN A 355 23.96 1.67 -10.70
C GLN A 355 23.60 1.24 -9.28
N ALA A 356 23.61 -0.07 -9.03
CA ALA A 356 23.52 -0.63 -7.69
C ALA A 356 24.56 -1.72 -7.48
N THR A 357 24.97 -1.92 -6.23
CA THR A 357 25.85 -3.03 -5.85
C THR A 357 25.01 -4.16 -5.26
N VAL A 358 25.05 -5.33 -5.90
CA VAL A 358 24.32 -6.53 -5.47
C VAL A 358 25.34 -7.64 -5.25
N ALA A 359 25.38 -8.19 -4.03
CA ALA A 359 26.36 -9.22 -3.66
C ALA A 359 27.82 -8.85 -4.03
N GLY A 360 28.17 -7.56 -3.87
CA GLY A 360 29.50 -7.03 -4.20
C GLY A 360 29.75 -6.75 -5.69
N GLN A 361 28.78 -6.97 -6.57
CA GLN A 361 28.89 -6.73 -8.02
C GLN A 361 28.08 -5.51 -8.46
N ALA A 362 28.63 -4.71 -9.36
CA ALA A 362 27.90 -3.58 -9.96
C ALA A 362 26.87 -4.10 -10.97
N GLN A 363 25.63 -3.63 -10.83
CA GLN A 363 24.51 -3.92 -11.72
C GLN A 363 23.92 -2.62 -12.25
N SER A 364 23.81 -2.50 -13.58
CA SER A 364 23.07 -1.42 -14.23
C SER A 364 21.58 -1.74 -14.22
N LEU A 365 20.78 -0.84 -13.69
CA LEU A 365 19.34 -1.00 -13.51
C LEU A 365 18.59 0.13 -14.21
N GLY A 366 17.37 -0.15 -14.63
CA GLY A 366 16.50 0.78 -15.34
C GLY A 366 15.08 0.83 -14.79
N LEU A 367 14.45 1.96 -15.05
CA LEU A 367 13.02 2.18 -14.89
C LEU A 367 12.45 2.84 -16.15
N THR A 368 11.17 2.62 -16.42
CA THR A 368 10.42 3.32 -17.45
C THR A 368 9.04 3.68 -16.91
N TRP A 369 8.67 4.93 -17.05
CA TRP A 369 7.36 5.47 -16.73
C TRP A 369 6.56 5.68 -18.00
N LEU A 370 5.27 5.39 -17.91
CA LEU A 370 4.24 5.77 -18.84
C LEU A 370 3.28 6.71 -18.09
N PRO A 371 3.52 8.02 -18.11
CA PRO A 371 2.61 9.00 -17.56
C PRO A 371 1.33 8.98 -18.38
N VAL A 372 0.18 8.92 -17.70
CA VAL A 372 -1.11 8.82 -18.37
C VAL A 372 -1.90 10.11 -18.21
N SER A 373 -1.88 10.66 -17.00
CA SER A 373 -2.47 11.95 -16.66
C SER A 373 -1.79 12.52 -15.43
N LYS A 374 -2.26 13.68 -14.96
CA LYS A 374 -1.86 14.23 -13.65
C LYS A 374 -2.24 13.34 -12.45
N ASN A 375 -3.15 12.38 -12.63
CA ASN A 375 -3.70 11.52 -11.57
C ASN A 375 -3.19 10.07 -11.66
N LEU A 376 -2.50 9.70 -12.74
CA LEU A 376 -2.17 8.30 -13.01
C LEU A 376 -0.90 8.19 -13.86
N ALA A 377 0.00 7.32 -13.41
CA ALA A 377 1.12 6.84 -14.20
C ALA A 377 1.29 5.34 -13.98
N TYR A 378 1.95 4.68 -14.93
CA TYR A 378 2.41 3.31 -14.77
C TYR A 378 3.93 3.29 -14.85
N GLN A 379 4.55 2.33 -14.18
CA GLN A 379 5.99 2.17 -14.15
C GLN A 379 6.36 0.71 -14.41
N LEU A 380 7.50 0.49 -15.07
CA LEU A 380 8.28 -0.74 -15.01
C LEU A 380 9.60 -0.41 -14.32
N ARG A 381 10.03 -1.25 -13.38
CA ARG A 381 11.26 -1.03 -12.61
C ARG A 381 12.03 -2.32 -12.42
N GLN A 382 13.33 -2.30 -12.70
CA GLN A 382 14.21 -3.40 -12.31
C GLN A 382 14.46 -3.38 -10.80
N VAL A 383 14.41 -4.56 -10.18
CA VAL A 383 14.75 -4.73 -8.76
C VAL A 383 16.22 -5.16 -8.68
N PRO A 384 17.06 -4.47 -7.88
CA PRO A 384 18.44 -4.91 -7.66
C PRO A 384 18.50 -6.38 -7.22
N GLY A 385 19.31 -7.19 -7.88
CA GLY A 385 19.48 -8.61 -7.56
C GLY A 385 18.31 -9.52 -7.95
N SER A 386 17.34 -8.98 -8.66
CA SER A 386 16.28 -9.75 -9.30
C SER A 386 16.47 -9.79 -10.80
N THR A 387 16.09 -10.90 -11.42
CA THR A 387 15.90 -10.97 -12.87
C THR A 387 14.56 -10.36 -13.30
N ARG A 388 13.67 -10.06 -12.35
CA ARG A 388 12.31 -9.56 -12.60
C ARG A 388 12.28 -8.05 -12.78
N GLN A 389 11.40 -7.61 -13.69
CA GLN A 389 10.94 -6.23 -13.74
C GLN A 389 9.56 -6.15 -13.10
N LEU A 390 9.43 -5.27 -12.11
CA LEU A 390 8.17 -5.07 -11.41
C LEU A 390 7.40 -3.93 -12.06
N PRO A 391 6.16 -4.19 -12.48
CA PRO A 391 5.27 -3.11 -12.83
C PRO A 391 4.66 -2.47 -11.59
N ALA A 392 4.33 -1.19 -11.71
CA ALA A 392 3.61 -0.46 -10.69
C ALA A 392 2.53 0.42 -11.31
N VAL A 393 1.47 0.63 -10.53
CA VAL A 393 0.51 1.70 -10.74
C VAL A 393 0.83 2.83 -9.77
N CYS A 394 0.95 4.05 -10.29
CA CYS A 394 1.36 5.22 -9.53
C CYS A 394 0.23 6.26 -9.52
N ALA A 395 -0.07 6.79 -8.33
CA ALA A 395 -1.03 7.87 -8.12
C ALA A 395 -0.34 9.04 -7.40
N PRO A 396 -0.71 10.30 -7.68
CA PRO A 396 -0.11 11.44 -7.01
C PRO A 396 -0.47 11.43 -5.52
N MET A 397 0.46 11.86 -4.69
CA MET A 397 0.23 12.08 -3.27
C MET A 397 -0.21 13.52 -3.06
N ALA A 398 -1.26 13.71 -2.26
CA ALA A 398 -1.60 15.05 -1.79
C ALA A 398 -0.45 15.60 -0.93
N ALA A 399 -0.02 16.83 -1.24
CA ALA A 399 0.86 17.57 -0.35
C ALA A 399 0.13 17.79 0.98
N PRO A 400 0.72 17.40 2.13
CA PRO A 400 0.12 17.70 3.42
C PRO A 400 0.09 19.21 3.63
N THR A 401 -0.84 19.69 4.46
CA THR A 401 -0.80 21.08 4.92
C THR A 401 0.53 21.34 5.62
N PRO A 402 1.34 22.32 5.17
CA PRO A 402 2.62 22.60 5.81
C PRO A 402 2.45 22.99 7.27
N VAL A 403 3.30 22.42 8.14
CA VAL A 403 3.35 22.74 9.57
C VAL A 403 4.51 23.72 9.80
N SER A 404 4.23 25.01 9.57
CA SER A 404 5.26 26.06 9.60
C SER A 404 5.93 26.21 10.97
N THR A 405 5.25 25.82 12.05
CA THR A 405 5.73 25.89 13.44
C THR A 405 7.09 25.21 13.64
N TYR A 406 7.37 24.14 12.91
CA TYR A 406 8.58 23.33 13.13
C TYR A 406 9.69 23.59 12.11
N LEU A 407 9.43 24.36 11.04
CA LEU A 407 10.37 24.57 9.94
C LEU A 407 11.69 25.24 10.37
N THR A 408 11.65 26.10 11.40
CA THR A 408 12.82 26.83 11.90
C THR A 408 13.55 26.09 13.02
N ALA A 409 13.08 24.90 13.42
CA ALA A 409 13.69 24.16 14.50
C ALA A 409 15.09 23.66 14.12
N THR A 410 16.01 23.65 15.08
CA THR A 410 17.42 23.27 14.85
C THR A 410 17.78 22.00 15.60
N ALA A 411 18.74 21.23 15.08
CA ALA A 411 19.22 20.03 15.77
C ALA A 411 19.68 20.35 17.19
N GLY A 412 19.25 19.54 18.15
CA GLY A 412 19.51 19.70 19.58
C GLY A 412 18.61 20.70 20.30
N GLN A 413 17.71 21.40 19.60
CA GLN A 413 16.72 22.28 20.23
C GLN A 413 15.63 21.46 20.93
N ASN A 414 15.19 21.91 22.10
CA ASN A 414 13.97 21.41 22.73
C ASN A 414 12.81 22.29 22.27
N ILE A 415 11.80 21.70 21.64
CA ILE A 415 10.62 22.40 21.13
C ILE A 415 9.36 21.85 21.78
N LEU A 416 8.32 22.68 21.85
CA LEU A 416 6.99 22.26 22.30
C LEU A 416 6.19 21.79 21.08
N VAL A 417 5.72 20.55 21.11
CA VAL A 417 4.90 19.95 20.05
C VAL A 417 3.49 19.64 20.54
N THR A 418 2.52 19.69 19.64
CA THR A 418 1.18 19.12 19.87
C THR A 418 1.18 17.66 19.43
N LEU A 419 0.64 16.75 20.23
CA LEU A 419 0.70 15.31 19.90
C LEU A 419 0.01 14.98 18.55
N ALA A 420 -1.05 15.71 18.18
CA ALA A 420 -1.74 15.58 16.90
C ALA A 420 -0.85 15.86 15.67
N ASP A 421 0.23 16.62 15.84
CA ASP A 421 1.15 16.94 14.74
C ASP A 421 2.15 15.82 14.50
N LEU A 422 2.45 15.00 15.52
CA LEU A 422 3.48 13.97 15.46
C LEU A 422 3.13 12.86 14.47
N ARG A 423 4.13 12.48 13.66
CA ARG A 423 4.05 11.38 12.68
C ARG A 423 4.88 10.18 13.16
N PRO A 424 4.25 9.03 13.45
CA PRO A 424 4.99 7.81 13.80
C PRO A 424 5.96 7.36 12.70
N THR A 425 7.19 7.00 13.08
CA THR A 425 8.15 6.27 12.22
C THR A 425 8.16 4.75 12.45
N GLN A 426 7.14 4.21 13.10
CA GLN A 426 6.94 2.76 13.26
C GLN A 426 5.46 2.41 13.09
N PRO A 427 5.15 1.22 12.51
CA PRO A 427 3.77 0.80 12.28
C PRO A 427 3.08 0.22 13.52
N ALA A 428 3.84 -0.23 14.51
CA ALA A 428 3.31 -0.97 15.65
C ALA A 428 4.01 -0.58 16.95
N ILE A 429 3.35 -0.85 18.07
CA ILE A 429 3.81 -0.64 19.44
C ILE A 429 3.43 -1.86 20.28
N GLY A 430 4.15 -2.10 21.38
CA GLY A 430 3.73 -3.07 22.39
C GLY A 430 2.59 -2.52 23.23
N ARG A 431 1.34 -2.94 22.97
CA ARG A 431 0.16 -2.37 23.67
C ARG A 431 0.15 -2.63 25.17
N ASP A 432 0.65 -3.78 25.64
CA ASP A 432 0.68 -4.07 27.07
C ASP A 432 1.60 -3.13 27.86
N GLN A 433 2.63 -2.55 27.23
CA GLN A 433 3.43 -1.49 27.87
C GLN A 433 2.57 -0.23 28.13
N ILE A 434 1.66 0.10 27.21
CA ILE A 434 0.73 1.22 27.38
C ILE A 434 -0.37 0.86 28.38
N TYR A 435 -0.88 -0.37 28.35
CA TYR A 435 -1.85 -0.86 29.33
C TYR A 435 -1.30 -0.82 30.75
N TYR A 436 -0.02 -1.14 30.94
CA TYR A 436 0.67 -0.92 32.21
C TYR A 436 0.55 0.56 32.65
N LYS A 437 0.91 1.50 31.77
CA LYS A 437 0.88 2.94 32.08
C LYS A 437 -0.53 3.41 32.41
N LEU A 438 -1.52 3.10 31.58
CA LEU A 438 -2.91 3.49 31.80
C LEU A 438 -3.50 2.85 33.07
N GLY A 439 -3.21 1.57 33.33
CA GLY A 439 -3.60 0.90 34.56
C GLY A 439 -2.95 1.54 35.80
N ARG A 440 -1.69 1.94 35.71
CA ARG A 440 -0.99 2.63 36.80
C ARG A 440 -1.55 4.03 37.02
N TYR A 441 -1.92 4.76 35.96
CA TYR A 441 -2.55 6.09 36.09
C TYR A 441 -3.90 6.02 36.80
N ALA A 442 -4.69 4.99 36.52
CA ALA A 442 -5.97 4.77 37.20
C ALA A 442 -5.78 4.48 38.70
N ALA A 443 -4.74 3.70 39.05
CA ALA A 443 -4.48 3.32 40.44
C ALA A 443 -3.71 4.39 41.24
N ASP A 444 -2.87 5.18 40.58
CA ASP A 444 -2.01 6.21 41.19
C ASP A 444 -1.93 7.44 40.27
N PRO A 445 -2.92 8.35 40.33
CA PRO A 445 -3.07 9.43 39.35
C PRO A 445 -1.90 10.39 39.21
N ILE A 446 -1.04 10.52 40.24
CA ILE A 446 0.17 11.36 40.13
C ILE A 446 1.12 10.84 39.04
N LYS A 447 1.11 9.53 38.76
CA LYS A 447 2.07 8.88 37.87
C LYS A 447 1.99 9.35 36.43
N LYS A 448 0.82 9.82 36.00
CA LYS A 448 0.67 10.39 34.66
C LYS A 448 1.42 11.71 34.52
N PHE A 449 1.42 12.53 35.56
CA PHE A 449 2.20 13.76 35.61
C PHE A 449 3.69 13.48 35.81
N ASP A 450 4.05 12.43 36.57
CA ASP A 450 5.46 12.01 36.68
C ASP A 450 6.01 11.64 35.30
N ASP A 451 5.27 10.82 34.54
CA ASP A 451 5.66 10.41 33.18
C ASP A 451 5.74 11.61 32.23
N ALA A 452 4.84 12.60 32.34
CA ALA A 452 4.92 13.83 31.55
C ALA A 452 6.17 14.66 31.91
N CYS A 453 6.47 14.83 33.21
CA CYS A 453 7.67 15.51 33.67
C CYS A 453 8.94 14.77 33.22
N GLU A 454 9.00 13.44 33.34
CA GLU A 454 10.12 12.62 32.88
C GLU A 454 10.35 12.81 31.37
N THR A 455 9.28 12.67 30.58
CA THR A 455 9.31 12.79 29.11
C THR A 455 9.76 14.19 28.64
N ASN A 456 9.48 15.25 29.42
CA ASN A 456 9.96 16.61 29.18
C ASN A 456 11.41 16.86 29.66
N GLY A 457 12.10 15.84 30.20
CA GLY A 457 13.43 15.98 30.82
C GLY A 457 13.41 16.73 32.14
N GLN A 458 12.26 16.78 32.83
CA GLN A 458 12.01 17.52 34.07
C GLN A 458 12.00 16.63 35.33
N ASN A 459 12.44 15.38 35.20
CA ASN A 459 12.52 14.36 36.24
C ASN A 459 11.16 13.84 36.71
N LYS A 460 10.46 14.53 37.62
CA LYS A 460 9.18 14.08 38.19
C LYS A 460 8.31 15.24 38.66
N THR A 461 7.04 14.99 38.97
CA THR A 461 6.09 16.01 39.45
C THR A 461 6.52 16.61 40.79
N SER A 462 6.30 17.92 40.92
CA SER A 462 6.53 18.70 42.15
C SER A 462 5.19 19.09 42.79
N THR A 463 4.31 19.75 42.03
CA THR A 463 2.96 20.12 42.50
C THR A 463 1.91 19.70 41.49
N TRP A 464 0.78 19.17 41.97
CA TRP A 464 -0.39 18.82 41.17
C TRP A 464 -1.63 18.83 42.07
N ASP A 465 -2.80 18.86 41.45
CA ASP A 465 -4.10 18.77 42.10
C ASP A 465 -5.01 17.80 41.33
N ALA A 466 -5.67 16.90 42.06
CA ALA A 466 -6.45 15.82 41.46
C ALA A 466 -7.69 16.29 40.67
N ALA A 467 -8.25 17.45 41.03
CA ALA A 467 -9.45 17.97 40.38
C ALA A 467 -9.14 18.85 39.16
N THR A 468 -7.98 19.52 39.16
CA THR A 468 -7.67 20.58 38.19
C THR A 468 -6.47 20.28 37.29
N SER A 469 -5.49 19.47 37.71
CA SER A 469 -4.35 19.14 36.86
C SER A 469 -4.73 18.24 35.68
N ARG A 470 -4.23 18.56 34.49
CA ARG A 470 -4.49 17.82 33.24
C ARG A 470 -3.22 17.66 32.41
N LEU A 471 -3.06 16.50 31.77
CA LEU A 471 -1.95 16.28 30.82
C LEU A 471 -2.07 17.17 29.59
N SER A 472 -3.31 17.52 29.21
CA SER A 472 -3.59 18.45 28.13
C SER A 472 -3.21 19.90 28.44
N ASP A 473 -2.87 20.23 29.69
CA ASP A 473 -2.48 21.57 30.14
C ASP A 473 -1.24 21.51 31.04
N LEU A 474 -0.05 21.65 30.44
CA LEU A 474 1.22 21.63 31.17
C LEU A 474 1.36 22.74 32.23
N ALA A 475 0.54 23.80 32.20
CA ALA A 475 0.58 24.85 33.22
C ALA A 475 -0.19 24.47 34.49
N SER A 476 -1.02 23.42 34.43
CA SER A 476 -1.86 22.97 35.54
C SER A 476 -1.13 22.11 36.60
N PHE A 477 0.15 21.79 36.39
CA PHE A 477 1.03 21.09 37.32
C PHE A 477 2.48 21.58 37.15
N SER A 478 3.36 21.27 38.09
CA SER A 478 4.78 21.64 38.01
C SER A 478 5.69 20.42 38.17
N CYS A 479 6.93 20.54 37.68
CA CYS A 479 7.95 19.50 37.75
C CYS A 479 9.13 19.94 38.63
N THR A 480 9.86 18.98 39.16
CA THR A 480 11.01 19.21 40.06
C THR A 480 12.24 19.82 39.38
N LYS A 481 12.32 19.77 38.04
CA LYS A 481 13.40 20.35 37.24
C LYS A 481 12.87 21.17 36.06
N ALA A 482 13.72 22.03 35.51
CA ALA A 482 13.45 22.75 34.27
C ALA A 482 13.39 21.79 33.07
N VAL A 483 12.70 22.19 32.00
CA VAL A 483 12.61 21.45 30.73
C VAL A 483 14.00 21.10 30.22
N GLY A 484 14.20 19.84 29.83
CA GLY A 484 15.46 19.36 29.28
C GLY A 484 16.63 19.30 30.25
N ASN A 485 16.40 19.42 31.57
CA ASN A 485 17.46 19.23 32.57
C ASN A 485 18.04 17.80 32.51
N LYS A 486 17.22 16.82 32.13
CA LYS A 486 17.62 15.45 31.82
C LYS A 486 17.39 15.16 30.33
N PRO A 487 18.33 15.54 29.46
CA PRO A 487 18.15 15.40 28.01
C PRO A 487 18.06 13.94 27.53
N ALA A 488 18.61 12.98 28.27
CA ALA A 488 18.52 11.55 27.96
C ALA A 488 17.11 10.96 28.17
N ASP A 489 16.28 11.60 29.00
CA ASP A 489 14.89 11.16 29.23
C ASP A 489 13.95 11.70 28.13
N MET A 490 14.38 12.75 27.42
CA MET A 490 13.58 13.40 26.39
C MET A 490 13.45 12.53 25.15
N LYS A 491 12.27 12.60 24.55
CA LYS A 491 11.96 11.95 23.28
C LYS A 491 12.47 12.77 22.11
N THR A 492 12.56 12.13 20.95
CA THR A 492 13.22 12.70 19.78
C THR A 492 12.32 12.68 18.55
N LEU A 493 12.51 13.68 17.70
CA LEU A 493 11.91 13.74 16.36
C LEU A 493 12.92 14.21 15.33
N VAL A 494 12.59 14.00 14.07
CA VAL A 494 13.19 14.69 12.93
C VAL A 494 12.11 15.53 12.25
N VAL A 495 12.41 16.79 11.95
CA VAL A 495 11.51 17.63 11.13
C VAL A 495 11.66 17.20 9.67
N GLY A 496 10.58 16.73 9.07
CA GLY A 496 10.54 16.28 7.69
C GLY A 496 10.01 17.33 6.70
N PRO A 497 9.85 16.95 5.43
CA PRO A 497 9.30 17.81 4.38
C PRO A 497 7.95 18.41 4.82
N TYR A 498 7.66 19.62 4.35
CA TYR A 498 6.48 20.39 4.77
C TYR A 498 6.44 20.75 6.27
N GLY A 499 7.52 20.51 7.03
CA GLY A 499 7.58 20.77 8.46
C GLY A 499 6.91 19.68 9.31
N GLU A 500 6.54 18.53 8.74
CA GLU A 500 5.94 17.44 9.51
C GLU A 500 6.93 16.86 10.55
N PRO A 501 6.57 16.78 11.84
CA PRO A 501 7.47 16.26 12.88
C PRO A 501 7.38 14.72 12.97
N PHE A 502 8.39 14.01 12.45
CA PHE A 502 8.47 12.56 12.49
C PHE A 502 9.13 12.08 13.78
N LEU A 503 8.37 11.36 14.59
CA LEU A 503 8.76 10.88 15.91
C LEU A 503 9.78 9.74 15.78
N THR A 504 11.01 9.92 16.24
CA THR A 504 12.06 8.88 16.20
C THR A 504 12.13 8.06 17.49
N ASP A 505 11.85 8.66 18.65
CA ASP A 505 11.58 7.96 19.92
C ASP A 505 10.31 8.54 20.58
N GLY A 506 9.63 7.75 21.41
CA GLY A 506 8.54 8.22 22.27
C GLY A 506 7.15 7.71 21.90
N HIS A 507 7.03 6.78 20.94
CA HIS A 507 5.72 6.30 20.46
C HIS A 507 4.86 5.73 21.59
N HIS A 508 5.44 4.96 22.51
CA HIS A 508 4.73 4.45 23.69
C HIS A 508 4.42 5.55 24.71
N SER A 509 5.37 6.43 25.03
CA SER A 509 5.19 7.50 26.02
C SER A 509 4.08 8.46 25.58
N PHE A 510 4.16 8.97 24.36
CA PHE A 510 3.19 9.91 23.83
C PHE A 510 1.85 9.25 23.52
N THR A 511 1.81 7.96 23.14
CA THR A 511 0.53 7.23 23.06
C THR A 511 -0.10 7.04 24.45
N SER A 512 0.68 6.81 25.50
CA SER A 512 0.16 6.72 26.87
C SER A 512 -0.43 8.05 27.34
N ILE A 513 0.18 9.18 26.97
CA ILE A 513 -0.37 10.53 27.24
C ILE A 513 -1.60 10.80 26.37
N TRP A 514 -1.60 10.36 25.11
CA TRP A 514 -2.73 10.49 24.20
C TRP A 514 -3.97 9.77 24.72
N ASP A 515 -3.83 8.52 25.16
CA ASP A 515 -4.94 7.68 25.58
C ASP A 515 -5.31 7.84 27.08
N ALA A 516 -4.60 8.67 27.84
CA ALA A 516 -4.94 8.98 29.23
C ALA A 516 -6.19 9.87 29.36
N ASP A 517 -6.90 9.72 30.47
CA ASP A 517 -8.16 10.41 30.81
C ASP A 517 -8.10 11.95 30.79
N THR A 518 -6.94 12.53 31.13
CA THR A 518 -6.70 13.98 31.11
C THR A 518 -5.78 14.44 29.99
N GLY A 519 -5.51 13.56 29.02
CA GLY A 519 -4.65 13.83 27.87
C GLY A 519 -5.43 14.04 26.57
N GLY A 520 -4.96 13.39 25.50
CA GLY A 520 -5.58 13.46 24.17
C GLY A 520 -4.72 14.15 23.11
N ALA A 521 -5.27 14.22 21.90
CA ALA A 521 -4.59 14.70 20.70
C ALA A 521 -3.97 16.11 20.81
N GLN A 522 -4.61 16.99 21.57
CA GLN A 522 -4.19 18.38 21.75
C GLN A 522 -3.20 18.58 22.90
N SER A 523 -2.82 17.51 23.59
CA SER A 523 -1.78 17.58 24.63
C SER A 523 -0.47 18.06 24.01
N LYS A 524 0.28 18.86 24.78
CA LYS A 524 1.57 19.38 24.35
C LYS A 524 2.68 18.76 25.17
N MET A 525 3.81 18.49 24.52
CA MET A 525 4.99 17.90 25.16
C MET A 525 6.26 18.56 24.65
N TRP A 526 7.27 18.66 25.50
CA TRP A 526 8.60 19.07 25.09
C TRP A 526 9.35 17.88 24.51
N ILE A 527 9.95 18.10 23.35
CA ILE A 527 10.68 17.07 22.61
C ILE A 527 11.99 17.64 22.05
N ARG A 528 13.01 16.79 21.96
CA ARG A 528 14.33 17.15 21.44
C ARG A 528 14.38 16.92 19.94
N VAL A 529 14.76 17.94 19.17
CA VAL A 529 14.96 17.82 17.72
C VAL A 529 16.27 17.09 17.48
N GLN A 530 16.22 15.93 16.83
CA GLN A 530 17.40 15.18 16.42
C GLN A 530 18.02 15.81 15.17
N ASP A 531 17.19 16.21 14.21
CA ASP A 531 17.62 16.86 12.97
C ASP A 531 16.46 17.61 12.31
N ASN A 532 16.78 18.52 11.38
CA ASN A 532 15.82 19.18 10.50
C ASN A 532 16.16 18.86 9.04
N LEU A 533 15.35 17.99 8.45
CA LEU A 533 15.47 17.51 7.07
C LEU A 533 14.34 18.06 6.19
N SER A 534 13.73 19.19 6.56
CA SER A 534 12.55 19.73 5.88
C SER A 534 12.79 20.20 4.45
N THR A 535 14.06 20.36 4.05
CA THR A 535 14.47 20.75 2.70
C THR A 535 14.53 19.58 1.72
N LEU A 536 14.48 18.34 2.20
CA LEU A 536 14.43 17.16 1.36
C LEU A 536 13.05 17.00 0.71
N ASN A 537 12.97 16.32 -0.43
CA ASN A 537 11.70 15.78 -0.92
C ASN A 537 11.29 14.54 -0.09
N ARG A 538 10.03 14.09 -0.21
CA ARG A 538 9.51 12.97 0.61
C ARG A 538 10.28 11.66 0.39
N ALA A 539 10.56 11.30 -0.86
CA ALA A 539 11.26 10.06 -1.17
C ALA A 539 12.68 10.03 -0.57
N THR A 540 13.45 11.10 -0.79
CA THR A 540 14.80 11.26 -0.22
C THR A 540 14.75 11.31 1.31
N PHE A 541 13.76 11.97 1.91
CA PHE A 541 13.59 11.99 3.36
C PHE A 541 13.43 10.59 3.95
N PHE A 542 12.51 9.77 3.42
CA PHE A 542 12.30 8.41 3.95
C PHE A 542 13.46 7.46 3.64
N ARG A 543 14.16 7.66 2.52
CA ARG A 543 15.42 6.97 2.25
C ARG A 543 16.47 7.31 3.33
N THR A 544 16.65 8.59 3.65
CA THR A 544 17.56 9.06 4.71
C THR A 544 17.19 8.47 6.08
N LEU A 545 15.90 8.44 6.46
CA LEU A 545 15.49 7.81 7.72
C LEU A 545 15.84 6.32 7.76
N ARG A 546 15.67 5.59 6.66
CA ARG A 546 16.02 4.16 6.57
C ARG A 546 17.52 3.92 6.67
N GLU A 547 18.32 4.72 5.99
CA GLU A 547 19.78 4.65 6.03
C GLU A 547 20.30 4.91 7.46
N ARG A 548 19.73 5.93 8.12
CA ARG A 548 20.06 6.30 9.50
C ARG A 548 19.40 5.42 10.57
N LYS A 549 18.62 4.41 10.18
CA LYS A 549 17.88 3.50 11.09
C LYS A 549 16.94 4.24 12.04
N LEU A 550 16.23 5.27 11.54
CA LEU A 550 15.26 6.09 12.26
C LEU A 550 13.80 5.73 11.96
N ILE A 551 13.58 4.61 11.27
CA ILE A 551 12.28 4.06 10.90
C ILE A 551 12.28 2.56 11.15
N TRP A 552 11.22 2.04 11.77
CA TRP A 552 10.98 0.61 11.90
C TRP A 552 10.05 0.12 10.79
N SER A 553 10.54 -0.82 9.98
CA SER A 553 9.85 -1.26 8.76
C SER A 553 9.22 -2.65 8.88
N LYS A 554 8.78 -3.06 10.09
CA LYS A 554 8.00 -4.30 10.28
C LYS A 554 6.76 -4.06 11.15
N ASP A 555 5.62 -4.60 10.75
CA ASP A 555 4.38 -4.51 11.51
C ASP A 555 4.33 -5.48 12.71
N GLY A 556 3.21 -5.48 13.44
CA GLY A 556 3.03 -6.35 14.62
C GLY A 556 3.07 -7.85 14.32
N ALA A 557 2.78 -8.23 13.07
CA ALA A 557 2.87 -9.60 12.56
C ALA A 557 4.27 -9.91 11.98
N ASN A 558 5.25 -9.04 12.22
CA ASN A 558 6.62 -9.13 11.71
C ASN A 558 6.72 -9.11 10.18
N GLN A 559 5.73 -8.54 9.51
CA GLN A 559 5.73 -8.39 8.05
C GLN A 559 6.35 -7.05 7.64
N PRO A 560 7.09 -6.98 6.54
CA PRO A 560 7.59 -5.71 6.01
C PRO A 560 6.47 -4.66 5.86
N THR A 561 6.75 -3.43 6.29
CA THR A 561 5.92 -2.24 6.05
C THR A 561 6.73 -1.18 5.30
N TYR A 562 6.04 -0.26 4.65
CA TYR A 562 6.66 0.77 3.81
C TYR A 562 6.29 2.17 4.30
N PRO A 563 7.09 3.21 3.98
CA PRO A 563 6.81 4.58 4.40
C PRO A 563 5.39 5.07 4.07
N ALA A 564 4.83 4.66 2.93
CA ALA A 564 3.46 5.00 2.54
C ALA A 564 2.37 4.33 3.39
N ASP A 565 2.72 3.30 4.17
CA ASP A 565 1.84 2.52 5.04
C ASP A 565 1.94 2.93 6.52
N LEU A 566 2.86 3.84 6.87
CA LEU A 566 3.01 4.29 8.25
C LEU A 566 1.74 5.02 8.75
N PRO A 567 1.33 4.79 10.01
CA PRO A 567 0.25 5.55 10.63
C PRO A 567 0.54 7.06 10.61
N ARG A 568 -0.51 7.87 10.46
CA ARG A 568 -0.40 9.33 10.43
C ARG A 568 -0.52 10.00 11.80
N ALA A 569 -0.93 9.25 12.83
CA ALA A 569 -1.15 9.77 14.17
C ALA A 569 -0.80 8.74 15.26
N LEU A 570 -0.51 9.25 16.45
CA LEU A 570 -0.35 8.48 17.68
C LEU A 570 -1.70 8.04 18.24
N GLY A 571 -1.70 7.19 19.27
CA GLY A 571 -2.93 6.70 19.89
C GLY A 571 -3.26 5.26 19.50
N LEU A 572 -3.80 4.48 20.44
CA LEU A 572 -4.15 3.07 20.25
C LEU A 572 -5.19 2.82 19.15
N LYS A 573 -6.00 3.84 18.82
CA LYS A 573 -7.10 3.76 17.85
C LYS A 573 -6.75 4.35 16.46
N ASN A 574 -5.54 4.85 16.27
CA ASN A 574 -5.17 5.66 15.10
C ASN A 574 -4.20 4.96 14.14
N GLY A 575 -4.27 3.63 14.06
CA GLY A 575 -3.53 2.82 13.08
C GLY A 575 -2.24 2.20 13.58
N LEU A 576 -1.75 2.54 14.78
CA LEU A 576 -0.63 1.81 15.39
C LEU A 576 -1.04 0.38 15.77
N GLY A 577 -0.42 -0.58 15.08
CA GLY A 577 -0.60 -2.01 15.33
C GLY A 577 -0.09 -2.45 16.71
N ASN A 578 -0.48 -3.64 17.14
CA ASN A 578 0.08 -4.27 18.34
C ASN A 578 1.21 -5.22 17.94
N ASP A 579 2.39 -5.03 18.53
CA ASP A 579 3.47 -6.02 18.53
C ASP A 579 3.58 -6.64 19.94
N PRO A 580 3.07 -7.87 20.16
CA PRO A 580 3.16 -8.54 21.46
C PRO A 580 4.60 -8.84 21.90
N TYR A 581 5.53 -9.01 20.96
CA TYR A 581 6.94 -9.27 21.28
C TYR A 581 7.65 -7.98 21.69
N ARG A 582 7.28 -6.85 21.10
CA ARG A 582 7.72 -5.53 21.58
C ARG A 582 7.25 -5.27 23.02
N ALA A 583 6.07 -5.77 23.39
CA ALA A 583 5.59 -5.71 24.77
C ALA A 583 6.33 -6.69 25.69
N LEU A 584 6.54 -7.94 25.26
CA LEU A 584 7.33 -8.94 25.99
C LEU A 584 8.70 -8.37 26.37
N VAL A 585 9.43 -7.79 25.40
CA VAL A 585 10.77 -7.24 25.65
C VAL A 585 10.75 -6.13 26.71
N TYR A 586 9.72 -5.27 26.72
CA TYR A 586 9.59 -4.24 27.76
C TYR A 586 9.56 -4.84 29.17
N PHE A 587 8.95 -6.00 29.34
CA PHE A 587 8.89 -6.71 30.62
C PHE A 587 10.16 -7.51 30.93
N THR A 588 11.01 -7.81 29.94
CA THR A 588 12.33 -8.44 30.16
C THR A 588 13.43 -7.45 30.54
N ARG A 589 13.15 -6.15 30.50
CA ARG A 589 14.15 -5.10 30.78
C ARG A 589 14.64 -5.18 32.22
N ASP A 590 15.95 -5.06 32.38
CA ASP A 590 16.71 -5.22 33.62
C ASP A 590 16.67 -6.65 34.21
N ILE A 591 16.05 -7.60 33.48
CA ILE A 591 15.96 -9.03 33.81
C ILE A 591 16.84 -9.87 32.89
N GLY A 592 16.65 -9.74 31.58
CA GLY A 592 17.41 -10.44 30.52
C GLY A 592 18.34 -9.54 29.71
N TYR A 593 18.07 -8.23 29.67
CA TYR A 593 18.92 -7.21 29.05
C TYR A 593 18.82 -5.91 29.84
N SER A 594 19.84 -5.06 29.79
CA SER A 594 19.81 -3.68 30.29
C SER A 594 19.86 -2.70 29.12
N GLN A 595 19.20 -1.55 29.23
CA GLN A 595 19.28 -0.51 28.21
C GLN A 595 20.72 0.03 28.11
N PRO A 596 21.40 -0.08 26.95
CA PRO A 596 22.74 0.47 26.78
C PRO A 596 22.74 2.00 26.89
N THR A 597 23.85 2.59 27.35
CA THR A 597 24.01 4.06 27.40
C THR A 597 23.87 4.69 26.01
N ASP A 598 24.44 4.04 24.99
CA ASP A 598 24.32 4.42 23.58
C ASP A 598 23.40 3.44 22.84
N ALA A 599 22.20 3.23 23.40
CA ALA A 599 21.22 2.31 22.81
C ALA A 599 20.96 2.67 21.34
N THR A 600 21.04 1.67 20.48
CA THR A 600 20.61 1.83 19.09
C THR A 600 19.09 2.06 19.06
N GLU A 601 18.63 2.88 18.13
CA GLU A 601 17.20 3.01 17.85
C GLU A 601 16.58 1.63 17.61
N PHE A 602 15.38 1.42 18.15
CA PHE A 602 14.62 0.18 18.07
C PHE A 602 15.27 -1.06 18.75
N THR A 603 16.15 -0.87 19.76
CA THR A 603 16.76 -1.97 20.55
C THR A 603 15.75 -3.05 20.94
N GLU A 604 14.58 -2.67 21.48
CA GLU A 604 13.56 -3.62 21.90
C GLU A 604 12.91 -4.39 20.74
N PHE A 605 12.85 -3.79 19.56
CA PHE A 605 12.31 -4.49 18.39
C PHE A 605 13.30 -5.52 17.85
N TYR A 606 14.61 -5.27 17.91
CA TYR A 606 15.60 -6.29 17.54
C TYR A 606 15.53 -7.51 18.45
N TRP A 607 15.38 -7.30 19.76
CA TRP A 607 15.11 -8.39 20.70
C TRP A 607 13.78 -9.08 20.42
N GLY A 608 12.74 -8.31 20.10
CA GLY A 608 11.42 -8.84 19.77
C GLY A 608 11.44 -9.74 18.54
N ASP A 609 12.16 -9.34 17.49
CA ASP A 609 12.40 -10.13 16.28
C ASP A 609 13.01 -11.50 16.61
N TRP A 610 14.02 -11.53 17.48
CA TRP A 610 14.68 -12.77 17.88
C TRP A 610 13.79 -13.64 18.77
N LEU A 611 13.12 -13.04 19.77
CA LEU A 611 12.25 -13.76 20.71
C LEU A 611 11.04 -14.42 20.04
N ARG A 612 10.62 -13.94 18.86
CA ARG A 612 9.60 -14.62 18.03
C ARG A 612 9.98 -16.05 17.63
N GLY A 613 11.28 -16.34 17.53
CA GLY A 613 11.78 -17.69 17.29
C GLY A 613 12.00 -18.52 18.56
N VAL A 614 11.80 -17.94 19.74
CA VAL A 614 12.13 -18.55 21.04
C VAL A 614 10.89 -18.89 21.84
N VAL A 615 9.94 -17.96 21.93
CA VAL A 615 8.70 -18.13 22.71
C VAL A 615 7.52 -17.92 21.78
N ASP A 616 6.72 -18.97 21.52
CA ASP A 616 5.48 -18.81 20.76
C ASP A 616 4.38 -18.19 21.62
N LEU A 617 4.27 -16.85 21.58
CA LEU A 617 3.25 -16.11 22.33
C LEU A 617 1.81 -16.46 21.93
N LYS A 618 1.56 -17.15 20.81
CA LYS A 618 0.20 -17.62 20.46
C LYS A 618 -0.27 -18.74 21.39
N THR A 619 0.66 -19.43 22.05
CA THR A 619 0.37 -20.49 23.03
C THR A 619 0.32 -19.98 24.47
N VAL A 620 0.71 -18.72 24.70
CA VAL A 620 0.73 -18.10 26.03
C VAL A 620 -0.60 -17.43 26.28
N ASN A 621 -1.24 -17.76 27.42
CA ASN A 621 -2.37 -16.97 27.89
C ASN A 621 -1.84 -15.65 28.45
N LEU A 622 -1.83 -14.61 27.61
CA LEU A 622 -1.36 -13.29 28.03
C LEU A 622 -2.27 -12.69 29.10
N ASP A 623 -3.56 -13.05 29.12
CA ASP A 623 -4.59 -12.61 30.09
C ASP A 623 -4.46 -13.17 31.49
N ASP A 624 -3.52 -14.10 31.69
CA ASP A 624 -3.18 -14.62 33.00
C ASP A 624 -1.77 -14.14 33.40
N THR A 625 -1.69 -13.50 34.57
CA THR A 625 -0.44 -12.91 35.07
C THR A 625 0.64 -13.97 35.25
N ALA A 626 0.31 -15.16 35.74
CA ALA A 626 1.30 -16.21 35.98
C ALA A 626 1.85 -16.77 34.66
N SER A 627 0.97 -17.07 33.71
CA SER A 627 1.31 -17.50 32.35
C SER A 627 2.18 -16.46 31.62
N TYR A 628 1.86 -15.17 31.74
CA TYR A 628 2.68 -14.13 31.11
C TYR A 628 4.03 -13.94 31.83
N LEU A 629 4.08 -14.02 33.17
CA LEU A 629 5.36 -14.02 33.91
C LEU A 629 6.27 -15.18 33.51
N ASP A 630 5.71 -16.38 33.33
CA ASP A 630 6.46 -17.53 32.83
C ASP A 630 7.06 -17.26 31.45
N ALA A 631 6.29 -16.65 30.53
CA ALA A 631 6.81 -16.25 29.22
C ALA A 631 7.92 -15.19 29.33
N VAL A 632 7.80 -14.22 30.23
CA VAL A 632 8.85 -13.21 30.50
C VAL A 632 10.11 -13.89 31.04
N HIS A 633 9.98 -14.79 32.02
CA HIS A 633 11.11 -15.52 32.60
C HIS A 633 11.84 -16.35 31.53
N ARG A 634 11.09 -17.15 30.75
CA ARG A 634 11.64 -17.94 29.64
C ARG A 634 12.36 -17.07 28.61
N ALA A 635 11.77 -15.94 28.23
CA ALA A 635 12.40 -14.99 27.32
C ALA A 635 13.69 -14.44 27.90
N SER A 636 13.68 -13.94 29.14
CA SER A 636 14.86 -13.38 29.80
C SER A 636 15.97 -14.43 29.99
N ALA A 637 15.62 -15.67 30.38
CA ALA A 637 16.57 -16.76 30.50
C ALA A 637 17.24 -17.09 29.16
N ALA A 638 16.47 -17.09 28.07
CA ALA A 638 17.00 -17.30 26.73
C ALA A 638 17.92 -16.15 26.28
N MET A 639 17.57 -14.89 26.58
CA MET A 639 18.43 -13.73 26.29
C MET A 639 19.79 -13.84 27.01
N VAL A 640 19.77 -14.24 28.28
CA VAL A 640 20.98 -14.43 29.11
C VAL A 640 21.85 -15.58 28.63
N ALA A 641 21.24 -16.62 28.07
CA ALA A 641 21.96 -17.78 27.55
C ALA A 641 22.68 -17.51 26.22
N LEU A 642 22.38 -16.40 25.52
CA LEU A 642 23.07 -16.04 24.29
C LEU A 642 24.52 -15.63 24.56
N ALA A 643 25.42 -16.11 23.69
CA ALA A 643 26.78 -15.59 23.66
C ALA A 643 26.76 -14.08 23.32
N PRO A 644 27.62 -13.26 23.94
CA PRO A 644 27.66 -11.81 23.71
C PRO A 644 27.81 -11.39 22.23
N ASP A 645 28.48 -12.22 21.43
CA ASP A 645 28.72 -12.02 19.99
C ASP A 645 27.65 -12.66 19.09
N ALA A 646 26.70 -13.42 19.65
CA ALA A 646 25.61 -14.00 18.90
C ALA A 646 24.75 -12.90 18.26
N VAL A 647 24.47 -13.05 16.96
CA VAL A 647 23.62 -12.11 16.22
C VAL A 647 22.16 -12.33 16.63
N VAL A 648 21.51 -11.25 17.08
CA VAL A 648 20.10 -11.22 17.50
C VAL A 648 19.21 -10.88 16.30
N SER A 649 19.39 -9.69 15.71
CA SER A 649 18.64 -9.26 14.53
C SER A 649 19.42 -8.16 13.78
N ASN A 650 19.28 -8.13 12.44
CA ASN A 650 19.85 -7.10 11.58
C ASN A 650 21.35 -6.82 11.81
N GLY A 651 22.13 -7.88 12.05
CA GLY A 651 23.57 -7.81 12.32
C GLY A 651 23.96 -7.29 13.71
N LYS A 652 22.99 -6.99 14.58
CA LYS A 652 23.25 -6.58 15.97
C LYS A 652 23.49 -7.79 16.86
N THR A 653 24.52 -7.74 17.70
CA THR A 653 24.82 -8.81 18.65
C THR A 653 24.10 -8.63 19.98
N ALA A 654 24.03 -9.70 20.79
CA ALA A 654 23.46 -9.63 22.13
C ALA A 654 24.12 -8.55 23.01
N ALA A 655 25.45 -8.44 22.99
CA ALA A 655 26.18 -7.40 23.72
C ALA A 655 25.83 -5.98 23.27
N GLN A 656 25.72 -5.76 21.95
CA GLN A 656 25.35 -4.45 21.39
C GLN A 656 23.93 -4.04 21.78
N LEU A 657 23.05 -5.00 22.08
CA LEU A 657 21.69 -4.78 22.53
C LEU A 657 21.54 -4.89 24.06
N GLY A 658 22.66 -4.92 24.80
CA GLY A 658 22.67 -4.90 26.26
C GLY A 658 22.27 -6.20 26.94
N GLY A 659 22.39 -7.35 26.26
CA GLY A 659 22.13 -8.66 26.85
C GLY A 659 22.93 -8.88 28.13
N LEU A 660 22.27 -9.35 29.19
CA LEU A 660 22.90 -9.68 30.46
C LEU A 660 23.56 -11.06 30.39
N THR A 661 24.55 -11.31 31.24
CA THR A 661 25.17 -12.64 31.39
C THR A 661 24.60 -13.43 32.57
N THR A 662 23.71 -12.83 33.34
CA THR A 662 23.03 -13.48 34.47
C THR A 662 21.61 -12.96 34.56
N LEU A 663 20.68 -13.88 34.79
CA LEU A 663 19.27 -13.56 34.96
C LEU A 663 19.07 -12.81 36.28
N ASN A 664 18.44 -11.64 36.22
CA ASN A 664 18.19 -10.84 37.41
C ASN A 664 16.87 -11.22 38.07
N GLU A 665 16.92 -12.24 38.94
CA GLU A 665 15.75 -12.73 39.68
C GLU A 665 15.14 -11.70 40.65
N THR A 666 15.93 -10.71 41.07
CA THR A 666 15.42 -9.63 41.93
C THR A 666 14.46 -8.73 41.16
N GLU A 667 14.85 -8.30 39.96
CA GLU A 667 13.97 -7.50 39.09
C GLU A 667 12.77 -8.31 38.57
N PHE A 668 12.94 -9.61 38.30
CA PHE A 668 11.82 -10.49 37.99
C PHE A 668 10.81 -10.58 39.14
N THR A 669 11.30 -10.72 40.38
CA THR A 669 10.44 -10.70 41.57
C THR A 669 9.74 -9.35 41.74
N ALA A 670 10.40 -8.23 41.44
CA ALA A 670 9.78 -6.91 41.47
C ALA A 670 8.69 -6.75 40.40
N LEU A 671 8.90 -7.31 39.21
CA LEU A 671 7.93 -7.29 38.10
C LEU A 671 6.64 -8.05 38.44
N SER A 672 6.71 -9.13 39.23
CA SER A 672 5.59 -10.03 39.53
C SER A 672 4.65 -9.54 40.63
N GLN A 673 5.02 -8.48 41.36
CA GLN A 673 4.26 -8.04 42.54
C GLN A 673 2.81 -7.65 42.20
N PRO A 674 1.79 -8.22 42.85
CA PRO A 674 0.38 -7.98 42.52
C PRO A 674 -0.04 -6.51 42.63
N VAL A 675 -1.09 -6.15 41.87
CA VAL A 675 -1.80 -4.87 42.05
C VAL A 675 -2.34 -4.80 43.49
N GLY A 676 -2.04 -3.71 44.20
CA GLY A 676 -2.42 -3.51 45.61
C GLY A 676 -1.33 -3.84 46.63
N SER A 677 -0.21 -4.46 46.22
CA SER A 677 0.99 -4.55 47.06
C SER A 677 1.61 -3.16 47.32
N THR A 678 2.58 -3.07 48.23
CA THR A 678 3.26 -1.79 48.54
C THR A 678 4.06 -1.25 47.36
N LYS A 679 4.57 -2.13 46.49
CA LYS A 679 5.26 -1.80 45.24
C LYS A 679 4.80 -2.76 44.13
N PRO A 680 3.61 -2.53 43.54
CA PRO A 680 3.10 -3.40 42.49
C PRO A 680 4.00 -3.38 41.26
N GLY A 681 4.17 -4.55 40.66
CA GLY A 681 4.96 -4.75 39.46
C GLY A 681 4.23 -4.24 38.22
N LYS A 682 4.99 -4.09 37.13
CA LYS A 682 4.46 -3.53 35.87
C LYS A 682 3.49 -4.47 35.17
N LEU A 683 3.76 -5.78 35.18
CA LEU A 683 2.99 -6.77 34.43
C LEU A 683 1.56 -6.93 34.95
N PRO A 684 1.31 -7.06 36.27
CA PRO A 684 -0.06 -7.20 36.77
C PRO A 684 -0.98 -6.03 36.42
N TYR A 685 -0.45 -4.80 36.34
CA TYR A 685 -1.21 -3.64 35.84
C TYR A 685 -1.62 -3.79 34.38
N ALA A 686 -0.71 -4.24 33.52
CA ALA A 686 -1.00 -4.45 32.10
C ALA A 686 -2.10 -5.50 31.90
N VAL A 687 -1.99 -6.63 32.62
CA VAL A 687 -2.97 -7.71 32.57
C VAL A 687 -4.33 -7.25 33.08
N ALA A 688 -4.37 -6.61 34.25
CA ALA A 688 -5.63 -6.10 34.83
C ALA A 688 -6.32 -5.08 33.91
N TYR A 689 -5.56 -4.14 33.33
CA TYR A 689 -6.10 -3.15 32.40
C TYR A 689 -6.63 -3.82 31.13
N ARG A 690 -5.88 -4.75 30.53
CA ARG A 690 -6.31 -5.48 29.32
C ARG A 690 -7.59 -6.29 29.57
N LEU A 691 -7.69 -6.96 30.70
CA LEU A 691 -8.91 -7.68 31.11
C LEU A 691 -10.11 -6.73 31.23
N GLY A 692 -9.90 -5.53 31.78
CA GLY A 692 -10.93 -4.50 31.87
C GLY A 692 -11.39 -3.90 30.53
N LEU A 693 -10.67 -4.14 29.43
CA LEU A 693 -11.10 -3.76 28.07
C LEU A 693 -12.02 -4.79 27.41
N LYS A 694 -12.13 -5.99 27.97
CA LYS A 694 -13.01 -7.03 27.42
C LYS A 694 -14.47 -6.70 27.76
N PRO A 695 -15.39 -6.90 26.82
CA PRO A 695 -16.82 -6.65 27.02
C PRO A 695 -17.45 -7.58 28.06
#